data_AF-A0A2W4EWW9-F1
#
_entry.id   AF-A0A2W4EWW9-F1
#
_cell.length_a   1.000
_cell.length_b   1.000
_cell.length_c   1.000
_cell.angle_alpha   90.00
_cell.angle_beta   90.00
_cell.angle_gamma   90.00
#
_symmetry.space_group_name_H-M   'P 1'
#
loop_
_entity.id
_entity.type
_entity.pdbx_description
1 polymer ?
#
loop_
_entity_poly.entity_id
_entity_poly.type
_entity_poly.pdbx_seq_one_letter_code
_entity_poly.pdbx_strand_id
1 'polypeptide(L)'
;MAKNPSIKKLRRDYKANPTHNSLVEKNDGKGDEHADRNSGLPIIGIGASAGGITALSQFFAAMPPDNGCAFVVVLHLDPSRGSELAHVLSAHTGMPVAQVIDGMIIAPDHVYVIAPGSDLNIRDGQLHFAKPSASFGHPVDVLFRSLARDQGERAIAVVLSGTGSNGTEGLREIRAEGGMSLVQAPETAQFDGMPRSAILAGLADHVLPPEKMPEALIAFIKHGYVMHPAAMDASSSESPVTLSTVLELLRARGEYDFRGYKHSTLGRRVHRRLGLRNIDTLDGYVEELRANPHELTTLAGDLMISVTEFFRDADAWKALAELVIAPIIEERETGAAIRVWTPACSTGEEAYSIAMLVTELAEAAGKRFELKVFATDAQEENLGKARVGTYPSAAMSALSAERLERFFEKHDSTFQVSKELRDMVVFAPQNLLRDPPFSRLDLVTCRNVLIYLDAESQQRIITLCHFALRPGGHLFLGNAETIGRQEELFETESKKWRIYRKLGTGRHHPIDYLPTLRSTGSQPMDKSTPPPEPNLPAAELARRALLDRFAPASVLIDEKARVLYFHGTTREYLEHPSGEPTRDLLMMARAGLAPALRAAIREAVRENRSVTVDALMHDKPGASVTMTVTPLPSAAPGASFLLVSFVPALPRSDLIRTPVLDATEDASARERALIEELKATRAELQNTIEHQETTNEELKASNEEATSMNEELQSTNEELETSKEELQSFNEELNTVNSQLRHKIGELESTTNDLNNLLAGSETATLFLDETFRIRWFAPAIKDLFDLAPSDVGRPISAFAQKFFDENLLLDAETVLKNLSAIEVEVPSDNDRWYLRRMLPYRTQDNRIAGVVITFQDITDRKRDADAINDARKYSEAIVRTVQHPLLVLDHDLLVVTANRAFRELFAVFEGEPKGRLIFELGTGEWNNPPLRALLDKVLSADDEIHNFEVEQNFRVGGHRSMLLTASRLPQERGREELILVAIEDVTDRKRSEQHREILIGELNHRVKNTMAVIQSIATQTLRQATTVEEARHAFGSRLINLAKAHDVLTRESWDGADLVNIVTDTVNPHAGDNRFLIEGPDVRLGPSASLAISMALHELCTNAAKYGALSCDAGQVVIVWRLIGKGQDRRLNLTWSESGGPPVTIPTRKGFGSRLIERALAQELRGTVSVTYEPSGVMCEIDAPMP
;
A
#
# COMPACT_ATOMS: atom_id res chain seq x y z
N MET A 1 39.29 -68.97 37.03
CA MET A 1 40.28 -69.96 36.53
C MET A 1 40.47 -69.77 35.02
N ALA A 2 41.55 -70.30 34.44
CA ALA A 2 41.82 -70.17 33.01
C ALA A 2 41.77 -71.53 32.29
N LYS A 3 41.31 -71.56 31.03
CA LYS A 3 42.12 -72.01 29.89
C LYS A 3 41.46 -71.80 28.51
N ASN A 4 42.33 -71.40 27.58
CA ASN A 4 42.23 -71.40 26.11
C ASN A 4 42.41 -72.87 25.59
N PRO A 5 42.50 -73.23 24.27
CA PRO A 5 42.49 -72.39 23.05
C PRO A 5 41.75 -72.95 21.79
N SER A 6 41.63 -72.13 20.72
CA SER A 6 41.85 -72.47 19.27
C SER A 6 41.15 -71.48 18.30
N ILE A 7 41.60 -71.16 17.07
CA ILE A 7 42.94 -71.25 16.41
C ILE A 7 42.98 -70.33 15.14
N LYS A 8 44.13 -69.70 14.83
CA LYS A 8 44.46 -68.97 13.55
C LYS A 8 43.60 -67.71 13.20
N LYS A 9 44.09 -66.70 12.46
CA LYS A 9 45.42 -66.43 11.85
C LYS A 9 45.67 -64.90 11.77
N LEU A 10 46.91 -64.45 12.02
CA LEU A 10 47.55 -63.17 11.60
C LEU A 10 46.77 -61.85 11.81
N ARG A 11 47.09 -60.89 12.71
CA ARG A 11 48.29 -60.63 13.55
C ARG A 11 49.58 -60.40 12.72
N ARG A 12 50.43 -59.38 12.93
CA ARG A 12 50.97 -58.70 14.15
C ARG A 12 51.56 -57.33 13.76
N ASP A 13 51.98 -56.40 14.63
CA ASP A 13 51.70 -56.04 16.04
C ASP A 13 52.19 -54.56 16.23
N TYR A 14 51.76 -53.86 17.28
CA TYR A 14 52.15 -52.48 17.61
C TYR A 14 53.63 -52.30 18.04
N LYS A 15 54.26 -51.15 17.70
CA LYS A 15 54.84 -50.18 18.68
C LYS A 15 55.53 -48.94 18.05
N ALA A 16 55.70 -47.93 18.93
CA ALA A 16 56.66 -46.80 18.90
C ALA A 16 56.34 -45.52 18.09
N ASN A 17 56.18 -44.43 18.84
CA ASN A 17 56.70 -43.08 18.56
C ASN A 17 58.06 -42.93 19.30
N PRO A 18 58.93 -41.91 19.05
CA PRO A 18 58.86 -40.81 18.06
C PRO A 18 60.20 -40.64 17.26
N THR A 19 60.41 -39.44 16.68
CA THR A 19 61.69 -38.73 16.36
C THR A 19 62.04 -38.39 14.89
N HIS A 20 62.55 -37.16 14.75
CA HIS A 20 62.87 -36.35 13.56
C HIS A 20 63.86 -36.92 12.53
N ASN A 21 63.66 -36.55 11.26
CA ASN A 21 64.50 -35.60 10.48
C ASN A 21 63.94 -35.42 9.05
N SER A 22 64.19 -34.36 8.27
CA SER A 22 64.60 -32.95 8.53
C SER A 22 64.70 -32.19 7.20
N LEU A 23 64.36 -30.88 7.16
CA LEU A 23 64.62 -29.91 6.06
C LEU A 23 63.83 -30.20 4.74
N VAL A 24 62.91 -29.37 4.24
CA VAL A 24 62.96 -27.94 3.83
C VAL A 24 63.69 -27.72 2.49
N GLU A 25 62.92 -27.51 1.41
CA GLU A 25 63.05 -26.31 0.56
C GLU A 25 61.76 -26.01 -0.23
N LYS A 26 61.69 -24.83 -0.85
CA LYS A 26 60.44 -24.10 -1.22
C LYS A 26 59.92 -24.38 -2.63
N ASN A 27 58.59 -24.25 -2.82
CA ASN A 27 58.05 -23.08 -3.55
C ASN A 27 56.53 -22.92 -3.36
N ASP A 28 56.03 -21.71 -3.56
CA ASP A 28 54.69 -21.27 -3.16
C ASP A 28 53.61 -21.42 -4.26
N GLY A 29 52.34 -21.48 -3.83
CA GLY A 29 51.25 -20.81 -4.55
C GLY A 29 50.14 -21.64 -5.21
N LYS A 30 49.17 -22.12 -4.41
CA LYS A 30 47.70 -21.91 -4.57
C LYS A 30 46.92 -22.71 -3.50
N GLY A 31 45.73 -22.24 -3.14
CA GLY A 31 44.87 -22.86 -2.12
C GLY A 31 43.45 -23.15 -2.62
N ASP A 32 42.75 -23.98 -1.84
CA ASP A 32 41.31 -24.25 -1.81
C ASP A 32 40.56 -24.57 -3.12
N GLU A 33 40.41 -25.88 -3.41
CA GLU A 33 39.46 -26.45 -4.39
C GLU A 33 38.32 -27.27 -3.71
N HIS A 34 38.03 -27.04 -2.43
CA HIS A 34 37.17 -27.94 -1.62
C HIS A 34 35.93 -27.30 -0.97
N ALA A 35 35.56 -26.06 -1.34
CA ALA A 35 34.38 -25.37 -0.80
C ALA A 35 33.11 -25.46 -1.67
N ASP A 36 33.22 -25.76 -2.97
CA ASP A 36 32.25 -25.28 -3.97
C ASP A 36 31.51 -26.41 -4.74
N ARG A 37 30.96 -27.40 -4.01
CA ARG A 37 30.29 -28.57 -4.62
C ARG A 37 28.80 -28.79 -4.30
N ASN A 38 28.19 -27.99 -3.43
CA ASN A 38 26.78 -28.17 -3.02
C ASN A 38 25.84 -27.00 -3.35
N SER A 39 26.34 -25.93 -3.98
CA SER A 39 25.63 -24.66 -4.24
C SER A 39 24.58 -24.71 -5.39
N GLY A 40 24.22 -25.89 -5.88
CA GLY A 40 23.47 -26.08 -7.13
C GLY A 40 22.20 -26.95 -7.08
N LEU A 41 21.98 -27.75 -6.03
CA LEU A 41 21.01 -28.86 -6.03
C LEU A 41 19.57 -28.42 -5.68
N PRO A 42 18.57 -28.59 -6.57
CA PRO A 42 17.16 -28.37 -6.22
C PRO A 42 16.64 -29.45 -5.26
N ILE A 43 15.88 -29.03 -4.25
CA ILE A 43 15.27 -29.91 -3.25
C ILE A 43 13.75 -29.79 -3.31
N ILE A 44 13.08 -30.93 -3.38
CA ILE A 44 11.62 -31.05 -3.48
C ILE A 44 11.07 -31.63 -2.18
N GLY A 45 10.30 -30.83 -1.45
CA GLY A 45 9.52 -31.32 -0.31
C GLY A 45 8.21 -31.95 -0.78
N ILE A 46 7.90 -33.18 -0.36
CA ILE A 46 6.61 -33.82 -0.62
C ILE A 46 5.88 -34.04 0.71
N GLY A 47 4.68 -33.48 0.81
CA GLY A 47 3.78 -33.61 1.97
C GLY A 47 2.56 -34.45 1.66
N ALA A 48 2.27 -35.44 2.51
CA ALA A 48 1.10 -36.31 2.37
C ALA A 48 0.59 -36.83 3.73
N SER A 49 -0.59 -37.43 3.74
CA SER A 49 -1.20 -38.03 4.94
C SER A 49 -2.04 -39.26 4.53
N ALA A 50 -3.30 -39.35 4.96
CA ALA A 50 -4.23 -40.42 4.58
C ALA A 50 -4.30 -40.62 3.05
N GLY A 51 -4.10 -41.86 2.59
CA GLY A 51 -4.03 -42.23 1.17
C GLY A 51 -2.77 -41.76 0.43
N GLY A 52 -1.88 -41.02 1.07
CA GLY A 52 -0.67 -40.44 0.47
C GLY A 52 0.29 -41.46 -0.15
N ILE A 53 0.34 -42.69 0.37
CA ILE A 53 1.24 -43.75 -0.10
C ILE A 53 0.97 -44.10 -1.57
N THR A 54 -0.29 -44.21 -1.99
CA THR A 54 -0.66 -44.54 -3.37
C THR A 54 -0.24 -43.43 -4.33
N ALA A 55 -0.50 -42.16 -3.95
CA ALA A 55 -0.09 -41.00 -4.73
C ALA A 55 1.44 -40.87 -4.85
N LEU A 56 2.19 -41.19 -3.78
CA LEU A 56 3.65 -41.24 -3.80
C LEU A 56 4.16 -42.37 -4.73
N SER A 57 3.57 -43.56 -4.68
CA SER A 57 3.91 -44.65 -5.62
C SER A 57 3.64 -44.28 -7.07
N GLN A 58 2.52 -43.61 -7.37
CA GLN A 58 2.21 -43.12 -8.73
C GLN A 58 3.21 -42.05 -9.18
N PHE A 59 3.51 -41.07 -8.32
CA PHE A 59 4.49 -40.00 -8.59
C PHE A 59 5.88 -40.56 -8.87
N PHE A 60 6.41 -41.42 -7.99
CA PHE A 60 7.77 -41.96 -8.12
C PHE A 60 7.92 -42.99 -9.25
N ALA A 61 6.86 -43.74 -9.58
CA ALA A 61 6.88 -44.64 -10.75
C ALA A 61 6.90 -43.88 -12.09
N ALA A 62 6.44 -42.63 -12.11
CA ALA A 62 6.53 -41.72 -13.25
C ALA A 62 7.79 -40.82 -13.24
N MET A 63 8.61 -40.87 -12.18
CA MET A 63 9.79 -40.02 -12.01
C MET A 63 11.07 -40.69 -12.57
N PRO A 64 11.77 -40.09 -13.55
CA PRO A 64 13.08 -40.54 -14.00
C PRO A 64 14.12 -40.59 -12.85
N PRO A 65 15.00 -41.62 -12.81
CA PRO A 65 16.00 -41.76 -11.76
C PRO A 65 17.24 -40.86 -11.94
N ASP A 66 17.37 -40.21 -13.09
CA ASP A 66 18.46 -39.30 -13.49
C ASP A 66 17.93 -37.87 -13.67
N ASN A 67 17.37 -37.32 -12.59
CA ASN A 67 16.67 -36.04 -12.57
C ASN A 67 17.52 -34.87 -12.02
N GLY A 68 18.61 -35.15 -11.31
CA GLY A 68 19.54 -34.16 -10.75
C GLY A 68 19.01 -33.42 -9.53
N CYS A 69 18.00 -33.95 -8.84
CA CYS A 69 17.28 -33.30 -7.73
C CYS A 69 17.21 -34.22 -6.50
N ALA A 70 16.81 -33.69 -5.34
CA ALA A 70 16.61 -34.47 -4.13
C ALA A 70 15.17 -34.37 -3.61
N PHE A 71 14.59 -35.48 -3.16
CA PHE A 71 13.22 -35.54 -2.64
C PHE A 71 13.20 -35.75 -1.13
N VAL A 72 12.45 -34.93 -0.38
CA VAL A 72 12.27 -35.06 1.07
C VAL A 72 10.79 -35.30 1.37
N VAL A 73 10.45 -36.52 1.77
CA VAL A 73 9.08 -36.99 1.95
C VAL A 73 8.69 -36.98 3.43
N VAL A 74 7.67 -36.18 3.75
CA VAL A 74 7.06 -36.10 5.08
C VAL A 74 5.61 -36.61 5.01
N LEU A 75 5.32 -37.62 5.81
CA LEU A 75 4.01 -38.25 5.93
C LEU A 75 3.49 -38.12 7.35
N HIS A 76 2.30 -37.55 7.49
CA HIS A 76 1.61 -37.53 8.77
C HIS A 76 0.87 -38.85 8.98
N LEU A 77 1.49 -39.77 9.73
CA LEU A 77 0.98 -41.09 10.07
C LEU A 77 1.03 -41.30 11.60
N ASP A 78 0.21 -42.24 12.08
CA ASP A 78 0.12 -42.60 13.50
C ASP A 78 1.47 -43.09 14.06
N PRO A 79 2.00 -42.51 15.16
CA PRO A 79 3.29 -42.89 15.74
C PRO A 79 3.40 -44.36 16.19
N SER A 80 2.29 -45.08 16.36
CA SER A 80 2.28 -46.49 16.77
C SER A 80 2.70 -47.47 15.66
N ARG A 81 2.83 -47.02 14.41
CA ARG A 81 3.22 -47.88 13.27
C ARG A 81 4.67 -47.66 12.86
N GLY A 82 5.47 -48.73 12.92
CA GLY A 82 6.81 -48.77 12.33
C GLY A 82 6.75 -48.51 10.82
N SER A 83 7.57 -47.57 10.33
CA SER A 83 7.50 -47.12 8.94
C SER A 83 8.26 -48.04 7.99
N GLU A 84 7.55 -48.96 7.33
CA GLU A 84 8.07 -49.70 6.17
C GLU A 84 8.16 -48.83 4.89
N LEU A 85 7.83 -47.53 4.97
CA LEU A 85 7.65 -46.69 3.79
C LEU A 85 8.90 -46.59 2.90
N ALA A 86 10.10 -46.56 3.48
CA ALA A 86 11.34 -46.55 2.71
C ALA A 86 11.46 -47.81 1.81
N HIS A 87 10.99 -48.97 2.29
CA HIS A 87 10.93 -50.21 1.52
C HIS A 87 9.81 -50.19 0.46
N VAL A 88 8.63 -49.63 0.80
CA VAL A 88 7.51 -49.46 -0.15
C VAL A 88 7.90 -48.55 -1.33
N LEU A 89 8.56 -47.41 -1.06
CA LEU A 89 9.01 -46.51 -2.13
C LEU A 89 10.18 -47.10 -2.94
N SER A 90 11.09 -47.87 -2.31
CA SER A 90 12.18 -48.58 -3.01
C SER A 90 11.70 -49.58 -4.06
N ALA A 91 10.45 -50.07 -3.96
CA ALA A 91 9.84 -50.92 -4.98
C ALA A 91 9.26 -50.16 -6.19
N HIS A 92 9.18 -48.83 -6.11
CA HIS A 92 8.53 -47.95 -7.10
C HIS A 92 9.46 -46.90 -7.73
N THR A 93 10.75 -46.87 -7.39
CA THR A 93 11.74 -45.98 -8.02
C THR A 93 13.11 -46.66 -8.17
N GLY A 94 13.91 -46.17 -9.12
CA GLY A 94 15.32 -46.53 -9.26
C GLY A 94 16.27 -45.70 -8.39
N MET A 95 15.78 -44.63 -7.76
CA MET A 95 16.56 -43.77 -6.86
C MET A 95 16.82 -44.46 -5.50
N PRO A 96 17.98 -44.26 -4.85
CA PRO A 96 18.20 -44.73 -3.49
C PRO A 96 17.24 -44.04 -2.50
N VAL A 97 16.49 -44.85 -1.74
CA VAL A 97 15.60 -44.37 -0.69
C VAL A 97 16.28 -44.54 0.68
N ALA A 98 16.48 -43.43 1.40
CA ALA A 98 17.13 -43.41 2.70
C ALA A 98 16.18 -42.91 3.80
N GLN A 99 16.27 -43.47 5.00
CA GLN A 99 15.63 -42.91 6.19
C GLN A 99 16.50 -41.78 6.75
N VAL A 100 15.89 -40.65 7.12
CA VAL A 100 16.60 -39.45 7.58
C VAL A 100 17.32 -39.68 8.91
N ILE A 101 18.54 -39.13 9.02
CA ILE A 101 19.38 -39.08 10.22
C ILE A 101 19.75 -37.60 10.46
N ASP A 102 19.97 -37.20 11.71
CA ASP A 102 20.35 -35.81 12.04
C ASP A 102 21.71 -35.43 11.44
N GLY A 103 21.80 -34.25 10.82
CA GLY A 103 23.00 -33.78 10.12
C GLY A 103 23.29 -34.49 8.80
N MET A 104 22.30 -35.18 8.20
CA MET A 104 22.49 -35.87 6.92
C MET A 104 22.56 -34.88 5.76
N ILE A 105 23.65 -34.92 5.00
CA ILE A 105 23.85 -34.11 3.79
C ILE A 105 22.96 -34.65 2.66
N ILE A 106 22.29 -33.74 1.95
CA ILE A 106 21.40 -34.05 0.83
C ILE A 106 22.22 -34.25 -0.46
N ALA A 107 21.89 -35.28 -1.23
CA ALA A 107 22.56 -35.68 -2.46
C ALA A 107 21.56 -35.73 -3.65
N PRO A 108 22.02 -35.52 -4.90
CA PRO A 108 21.17 -35.64 -6.10
C PRO A 108 20.69 -37.08 -6.32
N ASP A 109 19.54 -37.22 -6.97
CA ASP A 109 18.91 -38.48 -7.37
C ASP A 109 18.58 -39.41 -6.19
N HIS A 110 18.29 -38.83 -5.01
CA HIS A 110 17.96 -39.55 -3.77
C HIS A 110 16.58 -39.17 -3.21
N VAL A 111 15.95 -40.11 -2.51
CA VAL A 111 14.68 -39.92 -1.80
C VAL A 111 14.90 -40.11 -0.29
N TYR A 112 14.55 -39.11 0.49
CA TYR A 112 14.72 -39.06 1.94
C TYR A 112 13.37 -39.17 2.65
N VAL A 113 13.24 -40.13 3.57
CA VAL A 113 11.99 -40.45 4.27
C VAL A 113 12.12 -40.18 5.78
N ILE A 114 11.23 -39.35 6.33
CA ILE A 114 11.22 -39.03 7.76
C ILE A 114 10.81 -40.23 8.64
N ALA A 115 11.32 -40.31 9.86
CA ALA A 115 10.81 -41.21 10.88
C ALA A 115 9.47 -40.69 11.47
N PRO A 116 8.52 -41.56 11.88
CA PRO A 116 7.28 -41.13 12.52
C PRO A 116 7.52 -40.29 13.80
N GLY A 117 6.64 -39.32 14.06
CA GLY A 117 6.63 -38.53 15.30
C GLY A 117 7.76 -37.51 15.47
N SER A 118 8.52 -37.20 14.42
CA SER A 118 9.59 -36.17 14.42
C SER A 118 9.26 -35.04 13.46
N ASP A 119 9.75 -33.83 13.75
CA ASP A 119 9.74 -32.70 12.79
C ASP A 119 11.10 -32.59 12.10
N LEU A 120 11.11 -32.09 10.86
CA LEU A 120 12.30 -32.01 10.00
C LEU A 120 12.49 -30.59 9.47
N ASN A 121 13.71 -30.07 9.59
CA ASN A 121 14.14 -28.79 9.02
C ASN A 121 15.32 -29.02 8.07
N ILE A 122 15.36 -28.25 6.99
CA ILE A 122 16.53 -28.13 6.09
C ILE A 122 17.31 -26.87 6.48
N ARG A 123 18.64 -26.97 6.56
CA ARG A 123 19.58 -25.83 6.68
C ARG A 123 20.91 -26.16 6.02
N ASP A 124 21.46 -25.24 5.25
CA ASP A 124 22.76 -25.39 4.57
C ASP A 124 22.87 -26.70 3.76
N GLY A 125 21.75 -27.12 3.13
CA GLY A 125 21.65 -28.40 2.41
C GLY A 125 21.73 -29.66 3.28
N GLN A 126 21.52 -29.54 4.60
CA GLN A 126 21.51 -30.65 5.57
C GLN A 126 20.15 -30.83 6.23
N LEU A 127 19.84 -32.08 6.57
CA LEU A 127 18.61 -32.50 7.24
C LEU A 127 18.80 -32.53 8.77
N HIS A 128 17.99 -31.77 9.49
CA HIS A 128 18.04 -31.66 10.95
C HIS A 128 16.72 -31.98 11.62
N PHE A 129 16.76 -32.83 12.66
CA PHE A 129 15.56 -33.13 13.45
C PHE A 129 15.24 -31.99 14.44
N ALA A 130 13.97 -31.63 14.50
CA ALA A 130 13.43 -30.73 15.52
C ALA A 130 12.56 -31.52 16.52
N LYS A 131 12.52 -31.03 17.77
CA LYS A 131 11.53 -31.49 18.75
C LYS A 131 10.16 -30.94 18.37
N PRO A 132 9.08 -31.76 18.39
CA PRO A 132 7.72 -31.28 18.16
C PRO A 132 7.39 -30.09 19.05
N SER A 133 7.01 -28.97 18.43
CA SER A 133 6.71 -27.73 19.15
C SER A 133 5.21 -27.58 19.34
N ALA A 134 4.75 -27.48 20.60
CA ALA A 134 3.32 -27.38 20.93
C ALA A 134 2.66 -26.05 20.51
N SER A 135 3.35 -25.20 19.75
CA SER A 135 2.88 -23.87 19.33
C SER A 135 3.11 -23.57 17.84
N PHE A 136 3.72 -24.47 17.07
CA PHE A 136 3.84 -24.32 15.62
C PHE A 136 3.77 -25.68 14.90
N GLY A 137 2.83 -25.79 13.97
CA GLY A 137 3.04 -26.53 12.73
C GLY A 137 2.73 -28.01 12.75
N HIS A 138 1.63 -28.35 12.07
CA HIS A 138 1.59 -29.45 11.11
C HIS A 138 2.97 -29.73 10.45
N PRO A 139 3.51 -30.97 10.46
CA PRO A 139 4.91 -31.23 10.07
C PRO A 139 5.32 -30.89 8.63
N VAL A 140 4.38 -30.90 7.67
CA VAL A 140 4.69 -30.51 6.28
C VAL A 140 4.94 -29.00 6.19
N ASP A 141 4.19 -28.19 6.94
CA ASP A 141 4.39 -26.74 6.99
C ASP A 141 5.77 -26.37 7.58
N VAL A 142 6.26 -27.15 8.55
CA VAL A 142 7.62 -27.00 9.11
C VAL A 142 8.68 -27.29 8.06
N LEU A 143 8.56 -28.42 7.33
CA LEU A 143 9.48 -28.76 6.24
C LEU A 143 9.50 -27.66 5.18
N PHE A 144 8.34 -27.33 4.62
CA PHE A 144 8.22 -26.36 3.51
C PHE A 144 8.71 -24.96 3.90
N ARG A 145 8.43 -24.49 5.13
CA ARG A 145 8.96 -23.22 5.65
C ARG A 145 10.49 -23.22 5.77
N SER A 146 11.11 -24.36 6.13
CA SER A 146 12.57 -24.48 6.15
C SER A 146 13.15 -24.54 4.73
N LEU A 147 12.53 -25.31 3.84
CA LEU A 147 12.91 -25.46 2.43
C LEU A 147 12.86 -24.13 1.66
N ALA A 148 11.80 -23.32 1.87
CA ALA A 148 11.68 -21.99 1.27
C ALA A 148 12.88 -21.08 1.62
N ARG A 149 13.35 -21.14 2.87
CA ARG A 149 14.45 -20.31 3.39
C ARG A 149 15.84 -20.81 2.99
N ASP A 150 15.98 -22.11 2.73
CA ASP A 150 17.22 -22.76 2.32
C ASP A 150 17.44 -22.67 0.79
N GLN A 151 16.39 -22.90 0.00
CA GLN A 151 16.48 -23.05 -1.46
C GLN A 151 15.90 -21.87 -2.26
N GLY A 152 15.08 -21.00 -1.65
CA GLY A 152 14.49 -19.84 -2.31
C GLY A 152 13.73 -20.20 -3.59
N GLU A 153 14.28 -19.77 -4.73
CA GLU A 153 13.70 -19.97 -6.07
C GLU A 153 13.76 -21.44 -6.54
N ARG A 154 14.68 -22.23 -5.96
CA ARG A 154 14.80 -23.67 -6.20
C ARG A 154 13.93 -24.51 -5.27
N ALA A 155 13.20 -23.89 -4.35
CA ALA A 155 12.32 -24.58 -3.44
C ALA A 155 11.07 -25.09 -4.20
N ILE A 156 10.81 -26.40 -4.15
CA ILE A 156 9.63 -26.98 -4.79
C ILE A 156 8.86 -27.77 -3.74
N ALA A 157 7.56 -27.56 -3.67
CA ALA A 157 6.70 -28.21 -2.70
C ALA A 157 5.52 -28.91 -3.38
N VAL A 158 5.31 -30.17 -3.02
CA VAL A 158 4.29 -31.05 -3.59
C VAL A 158 3.32 -31.49 -2.49
N VAL A 159 2.03 -31.18 -2.64
CA VAL A 159 0.96 -31.64 -1.72
C VAL A 159 0.12 -32.71 -2.38
N LEU A 160 0.13 -33.91 -1.77
CA LEU A 160 -0.60 -35.09 -2.21
C LEU A 160 -1.79 -35.41 -1.27
N SER A 161 -2.50 -36.50 -1.57
CA SER A 161 -3.63 -37.02 -0.79
C SER A 161 -3.40 -36.97 0.73
N GLY A 162 -4.38 -36.44 1.44
CA GLY A 162 -4.35 -36.30 2.89
C GLY A 162 -5.55 -35.53 3.47
N THR A 163 -5.73 -35.66 4.78
CA THR A 163 -6.80 -35.02 5.56
C THR A 163 -6.30 -33.77 6.29
N GLY A 164 -7.20 -32.79 6.48
CA GLY A 164 -6.85 -31.51 7.09
C GLY A 164 -6.15 -30.57 6.10
N SER A 165 -5.30 -29.68 6.62
CA SER A 165 -4.70 -28.56 5.88
C SER A 165 -3.16 -28.51 5.94
N ASN A 166 -2.54 -29.55 6.52
CA ASN A 166 -1.10 -29.76 6.68
C ASN A 166 -0.34 -29.53 5.35
N GLY A 167 0.51 -28.51 5.31
CA GLY A 167 1.27 -28.06 4.13
C GLY A 167 0.76 -26.75 3.48
N THR A 168 -0.43 -26.26 3.83
CA THR A 168 -1.02 -25.04 3.22
C THR A 168 -0.22 -23.77 3.58
N GLU A 169 0.27 -23.66 4.82
CA GLU A 169 1.07 -22.51 5.26
C GLU A 169 2.49 -22.57 4.66
N GLY A 170 3.04 -23.78 4.56
CA GLY A 170 4.30 -24.08 3.92
C GLY A 170 4.33 -23.68 2.45
N LEU A 171 3.27 -24.00 1.68
CA LEU A 171 3.15 -23.58 0.27
C LEU A 171 3.16 -22.06 0.12
N ARG A 172 2.61 -21.33 1.11
CA ARG A 172 2.58 -19.86 1.10
C ARG A 172 3.99 -19.28 1.22
N GLU A 173 4.82 -19.82 2.11
CA GLU A 173 6.24 -19.44 2.27
C GLU A 173 7.06 -19.82 1.02
N ILE A 174 6.86 -21.00 0.43
CA ILE A 174 7.54 -21.45 -0.81
C ILE A 174 7.27 -20.48 -1.96
N ARG A 175 6.00 -20.12 -2.18
CA ARG A 175 5.61 -19.15 -3.21
C ARG A 175 6.11 -17.74 -2.88
N ALA A 176 6.12 -17.34 -1.60
CA ALA A 176 6.70 -16.07 -1.16
C ALA A 176 8.19 -15.97 -1.50
N GLU A 177 8.97 -17.05 -1.38
CA GLU A 177 10.39 -17.05 -1.77
C GLU A 177 10.67 -17.32 -3.25
N GLY A 178 9.63 -17.54 -4.06
CA GLY A 178 9.74 -17.62 -5.53
C GLY A 178 9.80 -19.04 -6.09
N GLY A 179 9.81 -20.05 -5.21
CA GLY A 179 9.70 -21.46 -5.58
C GLY A 179 8.34 -21.84 -6.18
N MET A 180 8.13 -23.14 -6.45
CA MET A 180 6.94 -23.67 -7.13
C MET A 180 6.09 -24.58 -6.23
N SER A 181 4.77 -24.51 -6.39
CA SER A 181 3.80 -25.39 -5.73
C SER A 181 3.03 -26.30 -6.71
N LEU A 182 3.13 -27.60 -6.47
CA LEU A 182 2.37 -28.66 -7.15
C LEU A 182 1.35 -29.24 -6.18
N VAL A 183 0.10 -29.37 -6.60
CA VAL A 183 -0.98 -29.94 -5.79
C VAL A 183 -1.71 -31.03 -6.55
N GLN A 184 -2.03 -32.13 -5.87
CA GLN A 184 -2.77 -33.23 -6.47
C GLN A 184 -4.17 -32.79 -6.91
N ALA A 185 -4.56 -33.14 -8.13
CA ALA A 185 -5.93 -32.97 -8.62
C ALA A 185 -6.91 -33.67 -7.66
N PRO A 186 -7.87 -32.96 -7.02
CA PRO A 186 -8.76 -33.52 -5.99
C PRO A 186 -9.49 -34.79 -6.43
N GLU A 187 -9.83 -34.89 -7.70
CA GLU A 187 -10.53 -36.01 -8.34
C GLU A 187 -9.69 -37.30 -8.38
N THR A 188 -8.37 -37.18 -8.15
CA THR A 188 -7.41 -38.30 -8.09
C THR A 188 -6.95 -38.63 -6.67
N ALA A 189 -7.28 -37.79 -5.69
CA ALA A 189 -6.85 -37.97 -4.31
C ALA A 189 -7.82 -38.91 -3.56
N GLN A 190 -7.28 -39.87 -2.80
CA GLN A 190 -8.12 -40.73 -1.95
C GLN A 190 -8.72 -39.93 -0.78
N PHE A 191 -7.99 -38.91 -0.30
CA PHE A 191 -8.45 -37.91 0.64
C PHE A 191 -8.04 -36.54 0.10
N ASP A 192 -9.01 -35.70 -0.24
CA ASP A 192 -8.80 -34.46 -0.99
C ASP A 192 -8.74 -33.20 -0.11
N GLY A 193 -8.82 -33.35 1.22
CA GLY A 193 -8.80 -32.22 2.17
C GLY A 193 -7.55 -31.36 2.07
N MET A 194 -6.36 -31.97 2.09
CA MET A 194 -5.08 -31.26 1.94
C MET A 194 -4.98 -30.57 0.56
N PRO A 195 -5.23 -31.26 -0.58
CA PRO A 195 -5.33 -30.62 -1.89
C PRO A 195 -6.33 -29.46 -1.97
N ARG A 196 -7.59 -29.65 -1.53
CA ARG A 196 -8.61 -28.59 -1.55
C ARG A 196 -8.21 -27.39 -0.69
N SER A 197 -7.59 -27.60 0.47
CA SER A 197 -7.07 -26.52 1.32
C SER A 197 -6.07 -25.63 0.57
N ALA A 198 -5.09 -26.24 -0.11
CA ALA A 198 -4.10 -25.52 -0.90
C ALA A 198 -4.70 -24.79 -2.13
N ILE A 199 -5.68 -25.41 -2.80
CA ILE A 199 -6.36 -24.84 -3.97
C ILE A 199 -7.27 -23.68 -3.58
N LEU A 200 -8.08 -23.82 -2.52
CA LEU A 200 -8.97 -22.76 -2.01
C LEU A 200 -8.18 -21.56 -1.45
N ALA A 201 -6.99 -21.80 -0.89
CA ALA A 201 -6.07 -20.74 -0.51
C ALA A 201 -5.40 -20.02 -1.71
N GLY A 202 -5.63 -20.49 -2.95
CA GLY A 202 -5.00 -19.94 -4.15
C GLY A 202 -3.51 -20.22 -4.26
N LEU A 203 -3.00 -21.24 -3.57
CA LEU A 203 -1.56 -21.49 -3.39
C LEU A 203 -0.96 -22.54 -4.32
N ALA A 204 -1.72 -23.11 -5.25
CA ALA A 204 -1.23 -24.06 -6.26
C ALA A 204 -0.87 -23.34 -7.56
N ASP A 205 0.39 -23.42 -8.02
CA ASP A 205 0.75 -23.00 -9.39
C ASP A 205 0.23 -24.02 -10.42
N HIS A 206 0.29 -25.32 -10.06
CA HIS A 206 -0.19 -26.43 -10.88
C HIS A 206 -1.03 -27.42 -10.08
N VAL A 207 -2.22 -27.76 -10.60
CA VAL A 207 -3.10 -28.81 -10.09
C VAL A 207 -3.10 -29.97 -11.08
N LEU A 208 -2.52 -31.12 -10.71
CA LEU A 208 -2.21 -32.22 -11.63
C LEU A 208 -2.44 -33.61 -11.00
N PRO A 209 -2.75 -34.65 -11.79
CA PRO A 209 -2.61 -36.05 -11.38
C PRO A 209 -1.15 -36.37 -11.01
N PRO A 210 -0.88 -37.26 -10.03
CA PRO A 210 0.49 -37.58 -9.59
C PRO A 210 1.42 -38.03 -10.72
N GLU A 211 0.91 -38.75 -11.73
CA GLU A 211 1.68 -39.25 -12.87
C GLU A 211 2.15 -38.13 -13.81
N LYS A 212 1.54 -36.94 -13.75
CA LYS A 212 1.88 -35.78 -14.59
C LYS A 212 2.75 -34.74 -13.88
N MET A 213 2.88 -34.81 -12.56
CA MET A 213 3.73 -33.87 -11.82
C MET A 213 5.21 -33.95 -12.19
N PRO A 214 5.84 -35.14 -12.44
CA PRO A 214 7.23 -35.23 -12.86
C PRO A 214 7.57 -34.42 -14.12
N GLU A 215 6.67 -34.38 -15.11
CA GLU A 215 6.88 -33.65 -16.37
C GLU A 215 7.00 -32.14 -16.13
N ALA A 216 6.02 -31.55 -15.41
CA ALA A 216 6.03 -30.14 -15.05
C ALA A 216 7.20 -29.77 -14.11
N LEU A 217 7.52 -30.65 -13.17
CA LEU A 217 8.62 -30.49 -12.22
C LEU A 217 9.98 -30.43 -12.93
N ILE A 218 10.23 -31.35 -13.88
CA ILE A 218 11.47 -31.39 -14.65
C ILE A 218 11.59 -30.18 -15.60
N ALA A 219 10.48 -29.73 -16.19
CA ALA A 219 10.45 -28.54 -17.03
C ALA A 219 10.86 -27.28 -16.25
N PHE A 220 10.22 -27.02 -15.11
CA PHE A 220 10.54 -25.88 -14.25
C PHE A 220 12.00 -25.91 -13.77
N ILE A 221 12.50 -27.07 -13.34
CA ILE A 221 13.88 -27.22 -12.84
C ILE A 221 14.93 -26.99 -13.93
N LYS A 222 14.67 -27.42 -15.17
CA LYS A 222 15.61 -27.23 -16.29
C LYS A 222 15.57 -25.82 -16.89
N HIS A 223 14.58 -24.99 -16.51
CA HIS A 223 14.46 -23.62 -16.96
C HIS A 223 15.61 -22.73 -16.42
N GLY A 224 16.01 -21.72 -17.21
CA GLY A 224 17.12 -20.82 -16.88
C GLY A 224 16.97 -20.12 -15.52
N TYR A 225 15.74 -19.86 -15.10
CA TYR A 225 15.39 -19.25 -13.80
C TYR A 225 15.93 -20.06 -12.61
N VAL A 226 15.74 -21.38 -12.62
CA VAL A 226 16.10 -22.26 -11.48
C VAL A 226 17.58 -22.65 -11.54
N MET A 227 18.10 -22.92 -12.74
CA MET A 227 19.49 -23.30 -12.94
C MET A 227 20.45 -22.12 -12.68
N HIS A 228 20.22 -20.97 -13.33
CA HIS A 228 21.16 -19.84 -13.37
C HIS A 228 20.47 -18.48 -13.12
N PRO A 229 19.90 -18.22 -11.92
CA PRO A 229 19.22 -16.95 -11.62
C PRO A 229 20.04 -15.70 -12.00
N ALA A 230 21.32 -15.68 -11.61
CA ALA A 230 22.24 -14.57 -11.87
C ALA A 230 22.60 -14.35 -13.36
N ALA A 231 22.31 -15.32 -14.24
CA ALA A 231 22.52 -15.16 -15.68
C ALA A 231 21.31 -14.51 -16.37
N MET A 232 20.08 -14.73 -15.86
CA MET A 232 18.88 -14.11 -16.44
C MET A 232 18.91 -12.59 -16.30
N ASP A 233 19.26 -12.07 -15.11
CA ASP A 233 19.44 -10.64 -14.85
C ASP A 233 20.39 -9.98 -15.87
N ALA A 234 21.52 -10.63 -16.20
CA ALA A 234 22.47 -10.13 -17.19
C ALA A 234 21.93 -10.20 -18.64
N SER A 235 21.28 -11.30 -19.00
CA SER A 235 20.73 -11.55 -20.34
C SER A 235 19.62 -10.58 -20.75
N SER A 236 18.95 -9.96 -19.76
CA SER A 236 17.89 -8.95 -19.97
C SER A 236 18.34 -7.70 -20.75
N SER A 237 19.64 -7.52 -20.96
CA SER A 237 20.24 -6.36 -21.62
C SER A 237 20.32 -6.42 -23.15
N GLU A 238 20.11 -7.58 -23.78
CA GLU A 238 20.20 -7.73 -25.26
C GLU A 238 18.85 -7.83 -25.98
N SER A 239 17.73 -7.93 -25.25
CA SER A 239 16.37 -8.05 -25.84
C SER A 239 15.73 -6.67 -26.11
N PRO A 240 14.93 -6.50 -27.18
CA PRO A 240 14.26 -5.23 -27.48
C PRO A 240 13.06 -4.94 -26.57
N VAL A 241 12.44 -6.00 -26.02
CA VAL A 241 11.38 -5.93 -25.01
C VAL A 241 12.02 -5.99 -23.63
N THR A 242 11.58 -5.11 -22.74
CA THR A 242 12.09 -5.03 -21.35
C THR A 242 10.97 -5.31 -20.34
N LEU A 243 11.34 -5.51 -19.07
CA LEU A 243 10.38 -5.59 -17.96
C LEU A 243 9.37 -4.42 -17.97
N SER A 244 9.82 -3.22 -18.35
CA SER A 244 8.98 -2.03 -18.54
C SER A 244 7.78 -2.29 -19.46
N THR A 245 7.98 -3.01 -20.57
CA THR A 245 6.93 -3.33 -21.56
C THR A 245 5.88 -4.29 -20.99
N VAL A 246 6.26 -5.20 -20.09
CA VAL A 246 5.33 -6.08 -19.36
C VAL A 246 4.48 -5.25 -18.39
N LEU A 247 5.10 -4.32 -17.66
CA LEU A 247 4.40 -3.43 -16.73
C LEU A 247 3.49 -2.41 -17.46
N GLU A 248 3.87 -1.95 -18.65
CA GLU A 248 3.02 -1.14 -19.52
C GLU A 248 1.81 -1.93 -20.05
N LEU A 249 1.98 -3.20 -20.42
CA LEU A 249 0.87 -4.07 -20.81
C LEU A 249 -0.12 -4.30 -19.65
N LEU A 250 0.39 -4.57 -18.44
CA LEU A 250 -0.42 -4.69 -17.23
C LEU A 250 -1.23 -3.41 -16.95
N ARG A 251 -0.63 -2.23 -17.13
CA ARG A 251 -1.28 -0.91 -16.94
C ARG A 251 -2.19 -0.49 -18.10
N ALA A 252 -1.99 -1.01 -19.31
CA ALA A 252 -2.78 -0.67 -20.49
C ALA A 252 -4.01 -1.57 -20.67
N ARG A 253 -4.00 -2.77 -20.08
CA ARG A 253 -5.12 -3.74 -20.11
C ARG A 253 -5.79 -3.98 -18.76
N GLY A 254 -5.15 -3.61 -17.65
CA GLY A 254 -5.72 -3.62 -16.30
C GLY A 254 -5.39 -2.33 -15.55
N GLU A 255 -6.08 -2.09 -14.43
CA GLU A 255 -5.94 -0.83 -13.67
C GLU A 255 -4.70 -0.78 -12.76
N TYR A 256 -3.88 -1.85 -12.81
CA TYR A 256 -2.71 -2.05 -11.96
C TYR A 256 -1.54 -1.10 -12.32
N ASP A 257 -0.92 -0.49 -11.31
CA ASP A 257 0.17 0.47 -11.49
C ASP A 257 1.37 0.13 -10.58
N PHE A 258 2.33 -0.57 -11.16
CA PHE A 258 3.52 -1.06 -10.46
C PHE A 258 4.71 -0.08 -10.45
N ARG A 259 4.53 1.17 -10.91
CA ARG A 259 5.65 2.13 -11.03
C ARG A 259 6.35 2.50 -9.72
N GLY A 260 5.68 2.29 -8.58
CA GLY A 260 6.24 2.48 -7.23
C GLY A 260 6.83 1.23 -6.58
N TYR A 261 6.90 0.10 -7.31
CA TYR A 261 7.37 -1.19 -6.80
C TYR A 261 8.83 -1.45 -7.23
N LYS A 262 9.56 -2.21 -6.40
CA LYS A 262 10.96 -2.56 -6.66
C LYS A 262 11.11 -3.38 -7.94
N HIS A 263 11.79 -2.84 -8.95
CA HIS A 263 12.08 -3.51 -10.22
C HIS A 263 12.69 -4.90 -10.07
N SER A 264 13.57 -5.14 -9.09
CA SER A 264 14.14 -6.48 -8.83
C SER A 264 13.07 -7.46 -8.34
N THR A 265 12.15 -7.05 -7.47
CA THR A 265 11.04 -7.89 -7.00
C THR A 265 10.03 -8.19 -8.11
N LEU A 266 9.68 -7.18 -8.91
CA LEU A 266 8.80 -7.35 -10.09
C LEU A 266 9.44 -8.29 -11.12
N GLY A 267 10.72 -8.06 -11.44
CA GLY A 267 11.50 -8.87 -12.36
C GLY A 267 11.52 -10.33 -11.93
N ARG A 268 11.85 -10.60 -10.66
CA ARG A 268 11.87 -11.95 -10.07
C ARG A 268 10.55 -12.71 -10.25
N ARG A 269 9.41 -12.03 -10.06
CA ARG A 269 8.07 -12.62 -10.30
C ARG A 269 7.78 -12.89 -11.76
N VAL A 270 8.16 -12.00 -12.68
CA VAL A 270 8.03 -12.23 -14.12
C VAL A 270 8.89 -13.42 -14.57
N HIS A 271 10.12 -13.55 -14.06
CA HIS A 271 11.01 -14.70 -14.34
C HIS A 271 10.50 -16.02 -13.75
N ARG A 272 9.85 -15.97 -12.57
CA ARG A 272 9.09 -17.10 -12.02
C ARG A 272 7.95 -17.54 -12.93
N ARG A 273 7.12 -16.59 -13.44
CA ARG A 273 6.04 -16.91 -14.39
C ARG A 273 6.54 -17.45 -15.72
N LEU A 274 7.63 -16.90 -16.27
CA LEU A 274 8.36 -17.45 -17.42
C LEU A 274 8.70 -18.93 -17.20
N GLY A 275 9.28 -19.27 -16.04
CA GLY A 275 9.59 -20.66 -15.67
C GLY A 275 8.36 -21.56 -15.53
N LEU A 276 7.31 -21.11 -14.84
CA LEU A 276 6.05 -21.88 -14.67
C LEU A 276 5.27 -22.08 -15.98
N ARG A 277 5.48 -21.23 -16.98
CA ARG A 277 4.93 -21.39 -18.35
C ARG A 277 5.90 -22.12 -19.30
N ASN A 278 7.13 -22.41 -18.87
CA ASN A 278 8.23 -22.91 -19.69
C ASN A 278 8.47 -22.06 -20.95
N ILE A 279 8.66 -20.75 -20.75
CA ILE A 279 8.92 -19.76 -21.81
C ILE A 279 10.28 -19.11 -21.51
N ASP A 280 11.25 -19.26 -22.42
CA ASP A 280 12.63 -18.83 -22.18
C ASP A 280 12.87 -17.31 -22.34
N THR A 281 11.95 -16.57 -22.96
CA THR A 281 12.15 -15.15 -23.34
C THR A 281 11.00 -14.21 -22.96
N LEU A 282 11.35 -12.98 -22.57
CA LEU A 282 10.38 -11.91 -22.27
C LEU A 282 9.52 -11.54 -23.49
N ASP A 283 10.06 -11.59 -24.71
CA ASP A 283 9.31 -11.39 -25.95
C ASP A 283 8.18 -12.43 -26.08
N GLY A 284 8.48 -13.72 -25.93
CA GLY A 284 7.48 -14.80 -26.02
C GLY A 284 6.41 -14.69 -24.92
N TYR A 285 6.78 -14.26 -23.71
CA TYR A 285 5.81 -14.03 -22.63
C TYR A 285 4.94 -12.78 -22.86
N VAL A 286 5.46 -11.76 -23.54
CA VAL A 286 4.66 -10.62 -24.01
C VAL A 286 3.66 -11.04 -25.10
N GLU A 287 3.97 -12.03 -25.94
CA GLU A 287 3.00 -12.60 -26.88
C GLU A 287 1.91 -13.43 -26.17
N GLU A 288 2.29 -14.28 -25.20
CA GLU A 288 1.34 -15.02 -24.34
C GLU A 288 0.40 -14.05 -23.59
N LEU A 289 0.93 -13.01 -22.93
CA LEU A 289 0.13 -11.97 -22.25
C LEU A 289 -0.77 -11.16 -23.19
N ARG A 290 -0.44 -11.11 -24.49
CA ARG A 290 -1.29 -10.48 -25.52
C ARG A 290 -2.42 -11.40 -25.95
N ALA A 291 -2.16 -12.71 -26.08
CA ALA A 291 -3.09 -13.73 -26.54
C ALA A 291 -4.03 -14.28 -25.44
N ASN A 292 -3.55 -14.35 -24.19
CA ASN A 292 -4.21 -15.00 -23.06
C ASN A 292 -4.50 -13.98 -21.92
N PRO A 293 -5.71 -13.40 -21.87
CA PRO A 293 -6.09 -12.45 -20.82
C PRO A 293 -6.03 -13.03 -19.39
N HIS A 294 -6.20 -14.35 -19.23
CA HIS A 294 -6.16 -14.98 -17.91
C HIS A 294 -4.75 -14.96 -17.32
N GLU A 295 -3.70 -15.18 -18.12
CA GLU A 295 -2.31 -15.08 -17.66
C GLU A 295 -1.97 -13.65 -17.19
N LEU A 296 -2.59 -12.62 -17.78
CA LEU A 296 -2.41 -11.23 -17.34
C LEU A 296 -2.99 -11.00 -15.93
N THR A 297 -4.17 -11.57 -15.62
CA THR A 297 -4.73 -11.57 -14.27
C THR A 297 -3.88 -12.39 -13.30
N THR A 298 -3.41 -13.58 -13.70
CA THR A 298 -2.55 -14.44 -12.87
C THR A 298 -1.21 -13.78 -12.55
N LEU A 299 -0.61 -13.08 -13.52
CA LEU A 299 0.60 -12.28 -13.33
C LEU A 299 0.37 -11.11 -12.37
N ALA A 300 -0.73 -10.36 -12.52
CA ALA A 300 -1.08 -9.29 -11.58
C ALA A 300 -1.24 -9.83 -10.14
N GLY A 301 -1.82 -11.02 -9.98
CA GLY A 301 -1.91 -11.74 -8.71
C GLY A 301 -0.54 -12.18 -8.14
N ASP A 302 0.37 -12.71 -8.97
CA ASP A 302 1.70 -13.15 -8.50
C ASP A 302 2.65 -11.97 -8.17
N LEU A 303 2.43 -10.80 -8.78
CA LEU A 303 3.13 -9.55 -8.46
C LEU A 303 2.65 -8.92 -7.14
N MET A 304 1.39 -9.16 -6.74
CA MET A 304 0.74 -8.56 -5.58
C MET A 304 0.52 -9.61 -4.48
N ILE A 305 1.54 -9.79 -3.64
CA ILE A 305 1.60 -10.86 -2.63
C ILE A 305 0.58 -10.62 -1.49
N SER A 306 -0.61 -11.22 -1.61
CA SER A 306 -1.74 -11.15 -0.67
C SER A 306 -1.58 -12.02 0.60
N VAL A 307 -0.34 -12.21 1.07
CA VAL A 307 0.00 -13.11 2.19
C VAL A 307 -0.24 -12.46 3.54
N THR A 308 -1.27 -12.92 4.25
CA THR A 308 -1.65 -12.51 5.61
C THR A 308 -2.09 -13.70 6.48
N GLU A 309 -2.13 -13.52 7.80
CA GLU A 309 -2.59 -14.49 8.80
C GLU A 309 -3.20 -13.74 10.00
N PHE A 310 -4.12 -14.37 10.74
CA PHE A 310 -4.66 -13.78 11.97
C PHE A 310 -3.55 -13.58 13.01
N PHE A 311 -3.48 -12.40 13.61
CA PHE A 311 -2.46 -12.03 14.62
C PHE A 311 -1.00 -12.24 14.16
N ARG A 312 -0.71 -12.02 12.86
CA ARG A 312 0.64 -12.09 12.26
C ARG A 312 1.72 -11.39 13.10
N ASP A 313 2.76 -12.13 13.49
CA ASP A 313 3.72 -11.77 14.55
C ASP A 313 3.03 -11.57 15.92
N ALA A 314 2.47 -12.62 16.52
CA ALA A 314 1.62 -12.53 17.72
C ALA A 314 2.20 -11.72 18.92
N ASP A 315 3.52 -11.70 19.11
CA ASP A 315 4.15 -10.89 20.16
C ASP A 315 4.21 -9.37 19.84
N ALA A 316 4.12 -8.99 18.56
CA ALA A 316 3.93 -7.60 18.15
C ALA A 316 2.51 -7.12 18.49
N TRP A 317 1.50 -8.00 18.35
CA TRP A 317 0.13 -7.72 18.76
C TRP A 317 -0.04 -7.56 20.27
N LYS A 318 0.69 -8.35 21.08
CA LYS A 318 0.77 -8.13 22.55
C LYS A 318 1.33 -6.75 22.87
N ALA A 319 2.41 -6.33 22.20
CA ALA A 319 2.97 -4.99 22.39
C ALA A 319 2.03 -3.88 21.90
N LEU A 320 1.25 -4.09 20.84
CA LEU A 320 0.20 -3.15 20.41
C LEU A 320 -0.93 -3.05 21.44
N ALA A 321 -1.33 -4.18 22.03
CA ALA A 321 -2.32 -4.24 23.11
C ALA A 321 -1.87 -3.42 24.32
N GLU A 322 -0.66 -3.70 24.82
CA GLU A 322 -0.09 -3.10 26.03
C GLU A 322 0.30 -1.62 25.86
N LEU A 323 0.92 -1.25 24.74
CA LEU A 323 1.51 0.09 24.56
C LEU A 323 0.53 1.11 23.93
N VAL A 324 -0.48 0.65 23.20
CA VAL A 324 -1.33 1.54 22.38
C VAL A 324 -2.81 1.36 22.71
N ILE A 325 -3.35 0.15 22.59
CA ILE A 325 -4.80 -0.07 22.66
C ILE A 325 -5.32 0.06 24.09
N ALA A 326 -4.64 -0.53 25.08
CA ALA A 326 -5.03 -0.40 26.49
C ALA A 326 -4.99 1.07 26.98
N PRO A 327 -3.91 1.87 26.75
CA PRO A 327 -3.93 3.31 27.05
C PRO A 327 -5.05 4.08 26.34
N ILE A 328 -5.32 3.80 25.06
CA ILE A 328 -6.43 4.42 24.31
C ILE A 328 -7.80 4.12 24.93
N ILE A 329 -7.96 2.94 25.53
CA ILE A 329 -9.17 2.48 26.22
C ILE A 329 -9.25 3.05 27.64
N GLU A 330 -8.14 3.17 28.36
CA GLU A 330 -8.07 3.78 29.69
C GLU A 330 -8.39 5.28 29.65
N GLU A 331 -7.76 6.04 28.75
CA GLU A 331 -7.92 7.50 28.61
C GLU A 331 -9.32 7.95 28.19
N ARG A 332 -10.08 7.11 27.45
CA ARG A 332 -11.37 7.51 26.88
C ARG A 332 -12.58 7.16 27.75
N GLU A 333 -13.60 8.01 27.66
CA GLU A 333 -14.93 7.76 28.20
C GLU A 333 -15.68 6.69 27.37
N THR A 334 -16.55 5.94 28.05
CA THR A 334 -17.47 4.98 27.41
C THR A 334 -18.38 5.70 26.40
N GLY A 335 -18.48 5.14 25.20
CA GLY A 335 -19.23 5.72 24.08
C GLY A 335 -18.39 6.56 23.11
N ALA A 336 -17.11 6.82 23.42
CA ALA A 336 -16.22 7.48 22.46
C ALA A 336 -15.98 6.62 21.21
N ALA A 337 -15.92 7.24 20.04
CA ALA A 337 -15.57 6.54 18.80
C ALA A 337 -14.07 6.22 18.74
N ILE A 338 -13.71 5.01 18.30
CA ILE A 338 -12.34 4.58 18.03
C ILE A 338 -12.20 4.31 16.53
N ARG A 339 -11.24 4.96 15.88
CA ARG A 339 -11.06 4.93 14.42
C ARG A 339 -9.69 4.34 14.04
N VAL A 340 -9.69 3.16 13.44
CA VAL A 340 -8.48 2.48 12.97
C VAL A 340 -8.50 2.38 11.44
N TRP A 341 -7.34 2.44 10.78
CA TRP A 341 -7.21 2.15 9.34
C TRP A 341 -6.17 1.06 9.11
N THR A 342 -6.54 0.04 8.35
CA THR A 342 -5.70 -1.06 7.89
C THR A 342 -5.57 -0.98 6.37
N PRO A 343 -4.64 -0.14 5.85
CA PRO A 343 -4.29 -0.09 4.44
C PRO A 343 -3.64 -1.39 3.94
N ALA A 344 -4.03 -1.83 2.74
CA ALA A 344 -3.67 -3.10 2.13
C ALA A 344 -3.97 -4.33 3.04
N CYS A 345 -5.22 -4.40 3.49
CA CYS A 345 -5.75 -5.42 4.40
C CYS A 345 -5.81 -6.85 3.83
N SER A 346 -5.53 -7.05 2.54
CA SER A 346 -5.65 -8.33 1.84
C SER A 346 -7.03 -8.97 2.09
N THR A 347 -7.08 -10.25 2.46
CA THR A 347 -8.28 -11.03 2.76
C THR A 347 -8.93 -10.70 4.12
N GLY A 348 -8.49 -9.65 4.83
CA GLY A 348 -9.18 -9.05 5.98
C GLY A 348 -8.70 -9.48 7.37
N GLU A 349 -7.83 -10.49 7.48
CA GLU A 349 -7.40 -11.07 8.76
C GLU A 349 -6.82 -10.04 9.73
N GLU A 350 -6.03 -9.06 9.25
CA GLU A 350 -5.47 -8.01 10.11
C GLU A 350 -6.55 -7.06 10.67
N ALA A 351 -7.53 -6.70 9.84
CA ALA A 351 -8.63 -5.82 10.26
C ALA A 351 -9.53 -6.50 11.31
N TYR A 352 -9.78 -7.80 11.16
CA TYR A 352 -10.50 -8.59 12.16
C TYR A 352 -9.68 -8.86 13.43
N SER A 353 -8.36 -9.05 13.35
CA SER A 353 -7.48 -9.11 14.53
C SER A 353 -7.50 -7.82 15.37
N ILE A 354 -7.58 -6.65 14.72
CA ILE A 354 -7.78 -5.36 15.41
C ILE A 354 -9.16 -5.31 16.08
N ALA A 355 -10.22 -5.67 15.35
CA ALA A 355 -11.58 -5.61 15.85
C ALA A 355 -11.79 -6.54 17.07
N MET A 356 -11.27 -7.77 17.03
CA MET A 356 -11.22 -8.68 18.18
C MET A 356 -10.46 -8.06 19.36
N LEU A 357 -9.23 -7.60 19.14
CA LEU A 357 -8.33 -7.14 20.22
C LEU A 357 -8.85 -5.88 20.93
N VAL A 358 -9.43 -4.92 20.19
CA VAL A 358 -10.04 -3.73 20.80
C VAL A 358 -11.31 -4.11 21.58
N THR A 359 -12.10 -5.07 21.10
CA THR A 359 -13.33 -5.53 21.78
C THR A 359 -13.02 -6.24 23.10
N GLU A 360 -12.04 -7.17 23.09
CA GLU A 360 -11.57 -7.88 24.29
C GLU A 360 -11.08 -6.91 25.38
N LEU A 361 -10.25 -5.93 25.02
CA LEU A 361 -9.70 -4.97 25.97
C LEU A 361 -10.75 -3.96 26.46
N ALA A 362 -11.73 -3.60 25.62
CA ALA A 362 -12.81 -2.71 26.03
C ALA A 362 -13.69 -3.35 27.11
N GLU A 363 -14.06 -4.63 26.92
CA GLU A 363 -14.83 -5.39 27.89
C GLU A 363 -14.05 -5.70 29.17
N ALA A 364 -12.76 -6.03 29.07
CA ALA A 364 -11.90 -6.20 30.23
C ALA A 364 -11.81 -4.92 31.09
N ALA A 365 -11.90 -3.74 30.46
CA ALA A 365 -11.98 -2.44 31.12
C ALA A 365 -13.42 -2.04 31.56
N GLY A 366 -14.44 -2.86 31.27
CA GLY A 366 -15.85 -2.56 31.54
C GLY A 366 -16.44 -1.41 30.70
N LYS A 367 -15.81 -1.07 29.58
CA LYS A 367 -16.18 0.04 28.69
C LYS A 367 -16.79 -0.49 27.37
N ARG A 368 -17.42 0.42 26.63
CA ARG A 368 -17.91 0.21 25.25
C ARG A 368 -17.52 1.42 24.41
N PHE A 369 -17.23 1.21 23.12
CA PHE A 369 -16.79 2.26 22.20
C PHE A 369 -17.44 2.07 20.83
N GLU A 370 -17.61 3.14 20.07
CA GLU A 370 -18.01 3.05 18.66
C GLU A 370 -16.75 2.74 17.82
N LEU A 371 -16.41 1.46 17.68
CA LEU A 371 -15.27 1.03 16.88
C LEU A 371 -15.63 1.04 15.39
N LYS A 372 -14.81 1.74 14.58
CA LYS A 372 -14.79 1.58 13.13
C LYS A 372 -13.37 1.34 12.63
N VAL A 373 -13.18 0.16 12.04
CA VAL A 373 -11.96 -0.22 11.33
C VAL A 373 -12.18 0.00 9.84
N PHE A 374 -11.53 1.00 9.26
CA PHE A 374 -11.48 1.19 7.83
C PHE A 374 -10.45 0.19 7.28
N ALA A 375 -10.86 -0.75 6.44
CA ALA A 375 -9.98 -1.74 5.83
C ALA A 375 -9.96 -1.49 4.33
N THR A 376 -8.79 -1.30 3.74
CA THR A 376 -8.69 -0.98 2.31
C THR A 376 -7.64 -1.81 1.60
N ASP A 377 -7.84 -2.07 0.31
CA ASP A 377 -6.89 -2.82 -0.52
C ASP A 377 -7.02 -2.38 -1.99
N ALA A 378 -6.04 -2.73 -2.82
CA ALA A 378 -6.08 -2.46 -4.26
C ALA A 378 -6.70 -3.63 -5.06
N GLN A 379 -6.94 -4.79 -4.45
CA GLN A 379 -7.58 -5.95 -5.09
C GLN A 379 -9.01 -6.18 -4.56
N GLU A 380 -10.01 -5.86 -5.39
CA GLU A 380 -11.43 -6.07 -5.06
C GLU A 380 -11.78 -7.56 -4.83
N GLU A 381 -11.01 -8.51 -5.40
CA GLU A 381 -11.18 -9.94 -5.12
C GLU A 381 -10.87 -10.29 -3.65
N ASN A 382 -9.81 -9.70 -3.08
CA ASN A 382 -9.46 -9.90 -1.68
C ASN A 382 -10.48 -9.22 -0.76
N LEU A 383 -10.94 -8.01 -1.12
CA LEU A 383 -12.02 -7.32 -0.41
C LEU A 383 -13.35 -8.09 -0.48
N GLY A 384 -13.63 -8.79 -1.58
CA GLY A 384 -14.76 -9.70 -1.70
C GLY A 384 -14.70 -10.84 -0.68
N LYS A 385 -13.56 -11.54 -0.60
CA LYS A 385 -13.30 -12.59 0.40
C LYS A 385 -13.39 -12.03 1.83
N ALA A 386 -12.80 -10.86 2.07
CA ALA A 386 -12.78 -10.19 3.37
C ALA A 386 -14.20 -9.80 3.85
N ARG A 387 -15.03 -9.21 2.99
CA ARG A 387 -16.43 -8.85 3.31
C ARG A 387 -17.29 -10.08 3.64
N VAL A 388 -17.07 -11.20 2.95
CA VAL A 388 -17.74 -12.47 3.27
C VAL A 388 -17.26 -13.01 4.62
N GLY A 389 -15.97 -12.83 4.94
CA GLY A 389 -15.39 -13.14 6.25
C GLY A 389 -15.33 -14.64 6.55
N THR A 390 -15.31 -15.50 5.52
CA THR A 390 -15.27 -16.97 5.65
C THR A 390 -13.86 -17.48 5.35
N TYR A 391 -13.29 -18.19 6.31
CA TYR A 391 -11.92 -18.67 6.30
C TYR A 391 -11.83 -20.19 6.49
N PRO A 392 -10.84 -20.87 5.89
CA PRO A 392 -10.62 -22.30 6.11
C PRO A 392 -10.07 -22.56 7.51
N SER A 393 -10.31 -23.76 8.06
CA SER A 393 -9.78 -24.18 9.37
C SER A 393 -8.25 -24.09 9.50
N ALA A 394 -7.51 -23.98 8.40
CA ALA A 394 -6.06 -23.71 8.38
C ALA A 394 -5.71 -22.34 8.97
N ALA A 395 -6.41 -21.28 8.55
CA ALA A 395 -6.16 -19.90 8.96
C ALA A 395 -6.54 -19.66 10.44
N MET A 396 -7.37 -20.53 11.01
CA MET A 396 -7.76 -20.48 12.42
C MET A 396 -6.64 -20.93 13.38
N SER A 397 -5.56 -21.52 12.88
CA SER A 397 -4.49 -22.10 13.71
C SER A 397 -3.72 -21.09 14.59
N ALA A 398 -3.81 -19.79 14.28
CA ALA A 398 -3.24 -18.71 15.08
C ALA A 398 -4.19 -18.14 16.17
N LEU A 399 -5.42 -18.65 16.26
CA LEU A 399 -6.46 -18.17 17.20
C LEU A 399 -6.60 -19.11 18.41
N SER A 400 -6.95 -18.55 19.57
CA SER A 400 -7.31 -19.34 20.75
C SER A 400 -8.71 -19.95 20.60
N ALA A 401 -8.97 -21.07 21.28
CA ALA A 401 -10.30 -21.69 21.31
C ALA A 401 -11.39 -20.71 21.78
N GLU A 402 -11.08 -19.89 22.79
CA GLU A 402 -11.94 -18.83 23.32
C GLU A 402 -12.32 -17.80 22.24
N ARG A 403 -11.37 -17.38 21.40
CA ARG A 403 -11.63 -16.47 20.26
C ARG A 403 -12.46 -17.14 19.18
N LEU A 404 -12.22 -18.42 18.89
CA LEU A 404 -12.97 -19.17 17.89
C LEU A 404 -14.43 -19.37 18.29
N GLU A 405 -14.68 -19.79 19.54
CA GLU A 405 -16.04 -19.98 20.07
C GLU A 405 -16.81 -18.64 20.20
N ARG A 406 -16.12 -17.55 20.50
CA ARG A 406 -16.72 -16.22 20.69
C ARG A 406 -16.98 -15.45 19.39
N PHE A 407 -16.04 -15.49 18.45
CA PHE A 407 -16.00 -14.55 17.31
C PHE A 407 -16.25 -15.21 15.94
N PHE A 408 -16.37 -16.54 15.88
CA PHE A 408 -16.56 -17.27 14.62
C PHE A 408 -17.71 -18.28 14.69
N GLU A 409 -18.53 -18.29 13.65
CA GLU A 409 -19.59 -19.26 13.41
C GLU A 409 -19.02 -20.38 12.52
N LYS A 410 -19.10 -21.64 12.98
CA LYS A 410 -18.51 -22.78 12.26
C LYS A 410 -19.51 -23.40 11.27
N HIS A 411 -19.13 -23.42 10.00
CA HIS A 411 -19.91 -24.04 8.92
C HIS A 411 -19.06 -25.10 8.21
N ASP A 412 -19.40 -26.37 8.43
CA ASP A 412 -18.71 -27.57 7.93
C ASP A 412 -17.18 -27.56 8.20
N SER A 413 -16.38 -27.22 7.18
CA SER A 413 -14.91 -27.15 7.19
C SER A 413 -14.36 -25.72 7.26
N THR A 414 -15.24 -24.73 7.38
CA THR A 414 -14.94 -23.29 7.38
C THR A 414 -15.46 -22.59 8.63
N PHE A 415 -14.92 -21.40 8.89
CA PHE A 415 -15.30 -20.53 9.99
C PHE A 415 -15.63 -19.15 9.40
N GLN A 416 -16.82 -18.63 9.70
CA GLN A 416 -17.24 -17.29 9.29
C GLN A 416 -17.18 -16.33 10.48
N VAL A 417 -16.61 -15.14 10.29
CA VAL A 417 -16.57 -14.09 11.32
C VAL A 417 -17.99 -13.68 11.71
N SER A 418 -18.25 -13.55 13.01
CA SER A 418 -19.58 -13.17 13.52
C SER A 418 -20.06 -11.83 12.95
N LYS A 419 -21.38 -11.66 12.82
CA LYS A 419 -21.95 -10.43 12.24
C LYS A 419 -21.52 -9.17 13.00
N GLU A 420 -21.44 -9.23 14.33
CA GLU A 420 -21.05 -8.10 15.19
C GLU A 420 -19.66 -7.55 14.85
N LEU A 421 -18.67 -8.43 14.62
CA LEU A 421 -17.34 -8.00 14.16
C LEU A 421 -17.37 -7.47 12.71
N ARG A 422 -18.17 -8.06 11.82
CA ARG A 422 -18.30 -7.60 10.43
C ARG A 422 -18.87 -6.18 10.36
N ASP A 423 -19.86 -5.86 11.18
CA ASP A 423 -20.47 -4.53 11.23
C ASP A 423 -19.52 -3.43 11.80
N MET A 424 -18.39 -3.81 12.42
CA MET A 424 -17.31 -2.89 12.84
C MET A 424 -16.30 -2.56 11.73
N VAL A 425 -16.18 -3.39 10.69
CA VAL A 425 -15.14 -3.29 9.65
C VAL A 425 -15.73 -2.80 8.32
N VAL A 426 -15.13 -1.78 7.71
CA VAL A 426 -15.61 -1.16 6.45
C VAL A 426 -14.57 -1.39 5.35
N PHE A 427 -14.88 -2.27 4.40
CA PHE A 427 -13.99 -2.69 3.30
C PHE A 427 -14.19 -1.89 2.01
N ALA A 428 -13.21 -1.07 1.64
CA ALA A 428 -13.27 -0.22 0.44
C ALA A 428 -12.01 -0.33 -0.45
N PRO A 429 -12.12 -0.28 -1.79
CA PRO A 429 -10.97 -0.25 -2.68
C PRO A 429 -10.18 1.07 -2.53
N GLN A 430 -8.84 0.99 -2.51
CA GLN A 430 -7.95 2.14 -2.41
C GLN A 430 -6.52 1.84 -2.91
N ASN A 431 -5.97 2.71 -3.75
CA ASN A 431 -4.58 2.73 -4.15
C ASN A 431 -3.79 3.77 -3.31
N LEU A 432 -2.97 3.30 -2.38
CA LEU A 432 -2.22 4.12 -1.40
C LEU A 432 -1.25 5.16 -2.02
N LEU A 433 -0.90 5.04 -3.30
CA LEU A 433 -0.01 5.98 -3.99
C LEU A 433 -0.77 7.12 -4.70
N ARG A 434 -2.08 6.94 -4.94
CA ARG A 434 -2.93 7.85 -5.72
C ARG A 434 -4.04 8.50 -4.90
N ASP A 435 -4.72 7.70 -4.08
CA ASP A 435 -6.01 8.06 -3.49
C ASP A 435 -5.84 8.77 -2.13
N PRO A 436 -6.75 9.69 -1.77
CA PRO A 436 -6.68 10.39 -0.49
C PRO A 436 -6.92 9.43 0.69
N PRO A 437 -6.29 9.66 1.85
CA PRO A 437 -6.48 8.84 3.04
C PRO A 437 -7.70 9.31 3.85
N PHE A 438 -8.17 8.45 4.76
CA PHE A 438 -9.05 8.87 5.84
C PHE A 438 -8.32 9.87 6.77
N SER A 439 -9.07 10.65 7.53
CA SER A 439 -8.50 11.64 8.47
C SER A 439 -9.06 11.48 9.88
N ARG A 440 -8.33 12.02 10.86
CA ARG A 440 -8.63 11.93 12.30
C ARG A 440 -8.70 10.48 12.80
N LEU A 441 -7.75 9.67 12.33
CA LEU A 441 -7.56 8.29 12.81
C LEU A 441 -6.80 8.27 14.12
N ASP A 442 -7.03 7.22 14.91
CA ASP A 442 -6.37 6.97 16.18
C ASP A 442 -5.17 6.04 16.01
N LEU A 443 -5.32 5.02 15.16
CA LEU A 443 -4.31 4.01 14.83
C LEU A 443 -4.31 3.75 13.31
N VAL A 444 -3.13 3.54 12.72
CA VAL A 444 -2.94 3.02 11.36
C VAL A 444 -2.06 1.78 11.42
N THR A 445 -2.49 0.68 10.80
CA THR A 445 -1.71 -0.57 10.70
C THR A 445 -1.34 -0.81 9.23
N CYS A 446 -0.09 -0.51 8.88
CA CYS A 446 0.40 -0.53 7.51
C CYS A 446 1.57 -1.52 7.41
N ARG A 447 1.25 -2.82 7.49
CA ARG A 447 2.22 -3.89 7.73
C ARG A 447 2.50 -4.72 6.48
N ASN A 448 3.77 -5.06 6.27
CA ASN A 448 4.24 -5.99 5.21
C ASN A 448 3.90 -5.54 3.77
N VAL A 449 3.76 -4.25 3.54
CA VAL A 449 3.36 -3.62 2.26
C VAL A 449 4.46 -2.70 1.73
N LEU A 450 5.11 -1.95 2.64
CA LEU A 450 6.24 -1.07 2.31
C LEU A 450 7.44 -1.88 1.79
N ILE A 451 7.58 -3.14 2.20
CA ILE A 451 8.65 -4.04 1.72
C ILE A 451 8.70 -4.20 0.19
N TYR A 452 7.58 -4.06 -0.53
CA TYR A 452 7.53 -4.20 -2.00
C TYR A 452 7.85 -2.90 -2.74
N LEU A 453 7.71 -1.77 -2.06
CA LEU A 453 7.78 -0.43 -2.66
C LEU A 453 9.19 0.16 -2.64
N ASP A 454 9.47 1.05 -3.59
CA ASP A 454 10.71 1.84 -3.60
C ASP A 454 10.75 2.90 -2.46
N ALA A 455 11.91 3.52 -2.25
CA ALA A 455 12.11 4.43 -1.13
C ALA A 455 11.30 5.75 -1.22
N GLU A 456 10.95 6.21 -2.42
CA GLU A 456 10.13 7.41 -2.62
C GLU A 456 8.65 7.11 -2.33
N SER A 457 8.17 5.99 -2.87
CA SER A 457 6.84 5.42 -2.63
C SER A 457 6.62 5.10 -1.15
N GLN A 458 7.61 4.51 -0.47
CA GLN A 458 7.61 4.33 0.98
C GLN A 458 7.47 5.66 1.73
N GLN A 459 8.30 6.65 1.41
CA GLN A 459 8.26 7.96 2.08
C GLN A 459 6.91 8.67 1.86
N ARG A 460 6.33 8.56 0.65
CA ARG A 460 5.00 9.09 0.32
C ARG A 460 3.92 8.49 1.23
N ILE A 461 3.90 7.16 1.40
CA ILE A 461 2.93 6.47 2.29
C ILE A 461 3.18 6.79 3.76
N ILE A 462 4.43 6.90 4.22
CA ILE A 462 4.71 7.28 5.62
C ILE A 462 4.18 8.70 5.92
N THR A 463 4.31 9.62 4.97
CA THR A 463 3.74 10.99 5.07
C THR A 463 2.21 10.97 4.99
N LEU A 464 1.63 10.10 4.17
CA LEU A 464 0.18 9.86 4.06
C LEU A 464 -0.42 9.38 5.39
N CYS A 465 0.20 8.37 6.02
CA CYS A 465 -0.20 7.85 7.33
C CYS A 465 -0.03 8.91 8.43
N HIS A 466 1.05 9.68 8.40
CA HIS A 466 1.23 10.82 9.30
C HIS A 466 0.12 11.87 9.14
N PHE A 467 -0.33 12.17 7.92
CA PHE A 467 -1.44 13.09 7.67
C PHE A 467 -2.77 12.54 8.19
N ALA A 468 -3.03 11.24 7.98
CA ALA A 468 -4.27 10.56 8.36
C ALA A 468 -4.50 10.52 9.89
N LEU A 469 -3.43 10.34 10.66
CA LEU A 469 -3.45 10.25 12.13
C LEU A 469 -3.75 11.59 12.82
N ARG A 470 -4.50 11.52 13.93
CA ARG A 470 -4.66 12.62 14.89
C ARG A 470 -3.34 12.89 15.64
N PRO A 471 -3.14 14.08 16.25
CA PRO A 471 -2.01 14.32 17.16
C PRO A 471 -1.99 13.27 18.28
N GLY A 472 -0.84 12.63 18.52
CA GLY A 472 -0.71 11.55 19.50
C GLY A 472 -1.32 10.20 19.09
N GLY A 473 -1.84 10.05 17.86
CA GLY A 473 -2.22 8.76 17.29
C GLY A 473 -1.01 7.95 16.80
N HIS A 474 -1.24 6.66 16.52
CA HIS A 474 -0.18 5.66 16.37
C HIS A 474 -0.09 5.04 14.97
N LEU A 475 1.13 4.70 14.55
CA LEU A 475 1.45 3.96 13.33
C LEU A 475 2.15 2.64 13.70
N PHE A 476 1.62 1.53 13.22
CA PHE A 476 2.17 0.18 13.38
C PHE A 476 2.58 -0.38 12.01
N LEU A 477 3.83 -0.81 11.88
CA LEU A 477 4.40 -1.38 10.64
C LEU A 477 4.80 -2.86 10.83
N GLY A 478 5.18 -3.53 9.75
CA GLY A 478 5.77 -4.87 9.78
C GLY A 478 7.23 -4.85 10.26
N ASN A 479 7.71 -5.97 10.79
CA ASN A 479 9.01 -6.02 11.49
C ASN A 479 10.23 -5.62 10.64
N ALA A 480 10.19 -5.92 9.34
CA ALA A 480 11.19 -5.57 8.34
C ALA A 480 11.10 -4.10 7.83
N GLU A 481 10.10 -3.33 8.28
CA GLU A 481 9.79 -2.00 7.76
C GLU A 481 10.24 -0.91 8.74
N THR A 482 10.43 0.31 8.22
CA THR A 482 10.87 1.46 9.02
C THR A 482 10.28 2.76 8.45
N ILE A 483 10.18 3.79 9.29
CA ILE A 483 9.83 5.15 8.86
C ILE A 483 10.93 5.88 8.05
N GLY A 484 12.04 5.20 7.73
CA GLY A 484 13.13 5.75 6.92
C GLY A 484 13.67 7.06 7.46
N ARG A 485 13.68 8.11 6.62
CA ARG A 485 14.15 9.46 6.97
C ARG A 485 13.11 10.35 7.67
N GLN A 486 11.97 9.79 8.12
CA GLN A 486 10.86 10.55 8.71
C GLN A 486 10.83 10.54 10.26
N GLU A 487 11.98 10.31 10.91
CA GLU A 487 12.08 10.29 12.39
C GLU A 487 11.63 11.61 13.06
N GLU A 488 11.64 12.74 12.35
CA GLU A 488 11.13 14.03 12.84
C GLU A 488 9.60 14.08 13.00
N LEU A 489 8.85 13.18 12.35
CA LEU A 489 7.37 13.12 12.40
C LEU A 489 6.84 12.12 13.45
N PHE A 490 7.70 11.22 13.94
CA PHE A 490 7.29 10.03 14.67
C PHE A 490 8.24 9.67 15.81
N GLU A 491 7.69 9.66 17.03
CA GLU A 491 8.34 9.09 18.20
C GLU A 491 8.30 7.56 18.12
N THR A 492 9.39 6.88 18.48
CA THR A 492 9.42 5.40 18.47
C THR A 492 9.03 4.86 19.85
N GLU A 493 7.83 4.29 19.97
CA GLU A 493 7.41 3.63 21.22
C GLU A 493 7.95 2.20 21.30
N SER A 494 7.96 1.44 20.19
CA SER A 494 8.61 0.13 20.11
C SER A 494 9.50 -0.01 18.89
N LYS A 495 10.82 0.06 19.11
CA LYS A 495 11.82 -0.17 18.05
C LYS A 495 11.88 -1.64 17.60
N LYS A 496 11.48 -2.59 18.47
CA LYS A 496 11.43 -4.03 18.14
C LYS A 496 10.25 -4.34 17.20
N TRP A 497 9.07 -3.80 17.51
CA TRP A 497 7.81 -4.13 16.83
C TRP A 497 7.29 -3.01 15.92
N ARG A 498 8.12 -2.00 15.62
CA ARG A 498 7.83 -0.90 14.67
C ARG A 498 6.52 -0.15 14.99
N ILE A 499 6.32 0.16 16.27
CA ILE A 499 5.22 0.99 16.77
C ILE A 499 5.74 2.41 17.00
N TYR A 500 5.02 3.38 16.44
CA TYR A 500 5.39 4.79 16.40
C TYR A 500 4.21 5.68 16.80
N ARG A 501 4.48 6.83 17.45
CA ARG A 501 3.48 7.83 17.84
C ARG A 501 3.72 9.15 17.09
N LYS A 502 2.66 9.77 16.57
CA LYS A 502 2.72 11.03 15.81
C LYS A 502 3.16 12.22 16.67
N LEU A 503 4.24 12.89 16.25
CA LEU A 503 4.78 14.08 16.92
C LEU A 503 4.19 15.39 16.38
N GLY A 504 3.27 15.97 17.15
CA GLY A 504 2.81 17.35 17.01
C GLY A 504 2.07 17.69 15.71
N THR A 505 1.97 18.99 15.44
CA THR A 505 1.43 19.55 14.19
C THR A 505 2.59 19.94 13.27
N GLY A 506 3.27 18.93 12.70
CA GLY A 506 4.36 19.14 11.75
C GLY A 506 3.96 20.11 10.62
N ARG A 507 4.83 21.09 10.33
CA ARG A 507 4.62 22.13 9.30
C ARG A 507 4.15 21.48 8.01
N HIS A 508 2.96 21.82 7.56
CA HIS A 508 2.34 21.21 6.39
C HIS A 508 3.17 21.54 5.13
N HIS A 509 3.97 20.57 4.67
CA HIS A 509 4.16 20.43 3.23
C HIS A 509 2.82 19.94 2.67
N PRO A 510 2.21 20.65 1.71
CA PRO A 510 1.14 20.04 0.94
C PRO A 510 1.74 18.81 0.24
N ILE A 511 1.12 17.65 0.41
CA ILE A 511 1.37 16.54 -0.49
C ILE A 511 0.80 16.98 -1.83
N ASP A 512 1.65 17.16 -2.85
CA ASP A 512 1.19 17.38 -4.22
C ASP A 512 0.54 16.08 -4.73
N TYR A 513 -0.76 15.96 -4.45
CA TYR A 513 -1.70 15.27 -5.31
C TYR A 513 -1.76 16.05 -6.62
N LEU A 514 -0.80 15.78 -7.52
CA LEU A 514 -0.88 16.19 -8.92
C LEU A 514 -2.26 15.78 -9.45
N PRO A 515 -3.19 16.73 -9.69
CA PRO A 515 -4.49 16.37 -10.23
C PRO A 515 -4.23 15.95 -11.67
N THR A 516 -4.60 14.72 -12.04
CA THR A 516 -4.66 14.34 -13.45
C THR A 516 -5.67 15.27 -14.12
N LEU A 517 -5.16 16.20 -14.93
CA LEU A 517 -5.91 17.34 -15.47
C LEU A 517 -7.10 16.90 -16.34
N ARG A 518 -8.27 16.75 -15.72
CA ARG A 518 -9.54 17.01 -16.40
C ARG A 518 -9.78 18.52 -16.35
N SER A 519 -9.65 19.16 -17.50
CA SER A 519 -9.66 20.62 -17.64
C SER A 519 -11.06 21.20 -17.47
N THR A 520 -11.31 21.92 -16.37
CA THR A 520 -12.46 22.82 -16.22
C THR A 520 -12.13 24.03 -15.33
N GLY A 521 -12.21 25.23 -15.90
CA GLY A 521 -12.58 26.47 -15.20
C GLY A 521 -11.68 27.00 -14.07
N SER A 522 -10.73 27.88 -14.41
CA SER A 522 -10.03 28.72 -13.43
C SER A 522 -10.90 29.88 -12.94
N GLN A 523 -11.00 30.10 -11.63
CA GLN A 523 -11.26 31.43 -11.04
C GLN A 523 -10.32 31.67 -9.83
N PRO A 524 -9.77 32.88 -9.67
CA PRO A 524 -8.95 33.24 -8.51
C PRO A 524 -9.82 33.70 -7.33
N MET A 525 -9.50 33.20 -6.13
CA MET A 525 -10.06 33.70 -4.86
C MET A 525 -9.05 34.56 -4.09
N ASP A 526 -9.57 35.36 -3.16
CA ASP A 526 -8.91 36.56 -2.62
C ASP A 526 -7.81 36.30 -1.57
N LYS A 527 -6.99 37.32 -1.28
CA LYS A 527 -5.89 37.29 -0.28
C LYS A 527 -6.35 37.85 1.07
N SER A 528 -6.61 36.97 2.04
CA SER A 528 -6.81 37.35 3.45
C SER A 528 -5.52 37.26 4.29
N THR A 529 -5.44 38.09 5.34
CA THR A 529 -4.27 38.26 6.22
C THR A 529 -4.16 37.22 7.35
N PRO A 530 -2.96 37.03 7.95
CA PRO A 530 -2.75 36.06 9.02
C PRO A 530 -3.22 36.56 10.42
N PRO A 531 -3.62 35.64 11.33
CA PRO A 531 -3.99 35.94 12.72
C PRO A 531 -2.78 36.00 13.69
N PRO A 532 -2.95 36.50 14.94
CA PRO A 532 -1.86 36.88 15.85
C PRO A 532 -1.39 35.80 16.85
N GLU A 533 -0.25 36.06 17.50
CA GLU A 533 0.36 35.21 18.56
C GLU A 533 -0.27 35.41 19.96
N PRO A 534 -0.28 34.38 20.84
CA PRO A 534 -0.81 34.45 22.20
C PRO A 534 0.22 34.83 23.29
N ASN A 535 -0.21 35.58 24.31
CA ASN A 535 0.60 36.00 25.45
C ASN A 535 0.85 34.88 26.50
N LEU A 536 2.00 34.91 27.17
CA LEU A 536 2.36 34.04 28.29
C LEU A 536 2.36 34.78 29.65
N PRO A 537 1.96 34.17 30.78
CA PRO A 537 1.84 34.86 32.07
C PRO A 537 3.17 35.17 32.78
N ALA A 538 3.24 36.33 33.44
CA ALA A 538 4.44 36.83 34.13
C ALA A 538 4.98 35.93 35.27
N ALA A 539 4.14 35.07 35.86
CA ALA A 539 4.56 34.11 36.89
C ALA A 539 5.62 33.11 36.36
N GLU A 540 5.51 32.71 35.09
CA GLU A 540 6.43 31.75 34.48
C GLU A 540 7.79 32.39 34.15
N LEU A 541 7.79 33.68 33.77
CA LEU A 541 9.02 34.48 33.64
C LEU A 541 9.76 34.60 34.99
N ALA A 542 9.03 34.84 36.08
CA ALA A 542 9.60 34.90 37.42
C ALA A 542 10.15 33.54 37.90
N ARG A 543 9.43 32.44 37.62
CA ARG A 543 9.86 31.07 37.94
C ARG A 543 11.18 30.72 37.22
N ARG A 544 11.29 31.06 35.94
CA ARG A 544 12.49 30.84 35.11
C ARG A 544 13.70 31.62 35.65
N ALA A 545 13.52 32.92 35.95
CA ALA A 545 14.58 33.78 36.46
C ALA A 545 15.12 33.40 37.86
N LEU A 546 14.35 32.66 38.68
CA LEU A 546 14.83 32.11 39.95
C LEU A 546 15.63 30.81 39.75
N LEU A 547 15.19 29.93 38.84
CA LEU A 547 15.89 28.69 38.51
C LEU A 547 17.29 28.97 37.95
N ASP A 548 17.40 29.91 36.99
CA ASP A 548 18.65 30.29 36.33
C ASP A 548 19.74 30.87 37.28
N ARG A 549 19.39 31.16 38.54
CA ARG A 549 20.24 31.92 39.48
C ARG A 549 20.55 31.21 40.81
N PHE A 550 19.79 30.19 41.19
CA PHE A 550 19.95 29.51 42.49
C PHE A 550 19.98 27.98 42.41
N ALA A 551 19.74 27.37 41.25
CA ALA A 551 19.89 25.92 41.10
C ALA A 551 21.37 25.51 40.99
N PRO A 552 21.81 24.43 41.66
CA PRO A 552 23.14 23.87 41.45
C PRO A 552 23.25 23.21 40.06
N ALA A 553 24.47 22.96 39.60
CA ALA A 553 24.68 22.14 38.41
C ALA A 553 24.15 20.73 38.67
N SER A 554 23.15 20.31 37.89
CA SER A 554 22.39 19.09 38.12
C SER A 554 22.09 18.35 36.82
N VAL A 555 21.97 17.04 36.91
CA VAL A 555 21.71 16.14 35.77
C VAL A 555 20.64 15.13 36.16
N LEU A 556 19.59 15.05 35.35
CA LEU A 556 18.54 14.04 35.48
C LEU A 556 18.96 12.79 34.69
N ILE A 557 18.95 11.64 35.35
CA ILE A 557 19.26 10.33 34.75
C ILE A 557 18.12 9.33 34.97
N ASP A 558 18.11 8.31 34.13
CA ASP A 558 17.36 7.08 34.38
C ASP A 558 18.13 6.08 35.27
N GLU A 559 17.47 4.98 35.62
CA GLU A 559 18.04 3.85 36.39
C GLU A 559 19.30 3.23 35.76
N LYS A 560 19.55 3.47 34.47
CA LYS A 560 20.71 2.99 33.71
C LYS A 560 21.82 4.04 33.61
N ALA A 561 21.73 5.11 34.42
CA ALA A 561 22.63 6.26 34.46
C ALA A 561 22.74 7.04 33.12
N ARG A 562 21.75 6.89 32.23
CA ARG A 562 21.70 7.65 30.97
C ARG A 562 21.11 9.03 31.24
N VAL A 563 21.76 10.07 30.74
CA VAL A 563 21.29 11.45 30.89
C VAL A 563 20.05 11.70 30.06
N LEU A 564 19.02 12.19 30.74
CA LEU A 564 17.75 12.66 30.18
C LEU A 564 17.76 14.19 30.03
N TYR A 565 18.34 14.91 30.98
CA TYR A 565 18.35 16.38 31.01
C TYR A 565 19.56 16.95 31.77
N PHE A 566 20.11 18.07 31.30
CA PHE A 566 21.16 18.83 31.97
C PHE A 566 20.62 20.18 32.46
N HIS A 567 21.00 20.60 33.66
CA HIS A 567 20.63 21.90 34.25
C HIS A 567 21.87 22.60 34.84
N GLY A 568 22.00 23.90 34.56
CA GLY A 568 23.18 24.68 34.95
C GLY A 568 24.47 24.30 34.20
N THR A 569 25.60 24.88 34.61
CA THR A 569 26.91 24.72 33.95
C THR A 569 27.66 23.48 34.44
N THR A 570 27.37 22.31 33.88
CA THR A 570 27.94 21.02 34.30
C THR A 570 29.40 20.75 33.87
N ARG A 571 29.98 21.63 33.03
CA ARG A 571 31.31 21.48 32.40
C ARG A 571 32.50 21.34 33.36
N GLU A 572 32.34 21.75 34.62
CA GLU A 572 33.37 21.58 35.65
C GLU A 572 33.48 20.13 36.16
N TYR A 573 32.40 19.35 36.08
CA TYR A 573 32.31 17.97 36.59
C TYR A 573 32.24 16.93 35.47
N LEU A 574 31.70 17.32 34.32
CA LEU A 574 31.46 16.45 33.17
C LEU A 574 32.19 16.94 31.92
N GLU A 575 32.57 16.00 31.08
CA GLU A 575 33.18 16.21 29.76
C GLU A 575 32.68 15.16 28.75
N HIS A 576 32.82 15.45 27.45
CA HIS A 576 32.47 14.50 26.41
C HIS A 576 33.72 13.74 25.96
N PRO A 577 33.75 12.39 26.02
CA PRO A 577 34.87 11.61 25.51
C PRO A 577 34.97 11.71 23.98
N SER A 578 36.19 11.66 23.45
CA SER A 578 36.44 11.68 22.01
C SER A 578 36.09 10.32 21.37
N GLY A 579 34.94 10.24 20.71
CA GLY A 579 34.43 9.01 20.08
C GLY A 579 32.98 9.16 19.65
N GLU A 580 32.23 8.06 19.66
CA GLU A 580 30.79 8.07 19.39
C GLU A 580 30.01 8.85 20.49
N PRO A 581 28.92 9.57 20.14
CA PRO A 581 28.16 10.37 21.12
C PRO A 581 27.47 9.52 22.20
N THR A 582 28.09 9.40 23.38
CA THR A 582 27.48 8.74 24.54
C THR A 582 26.50 9.64 25.31
N ARG A 583 25.50 9.02 25.95
CA ARG A 583 24.62 9.63 26.96
C ARG A 583 24.81 9.04 28.37
N ASP A 584 25.78 8.15 28.59
CA ASP A 584 26.07 7.57 29.91
C ASP A 584 26.80 8.60 30.80
N LEU A 585 26.18 8.99 31.91
CA LEU A 585 26.75 9.97 32.86
C LEU A 585 28.08 9.49 33.46
N LEU A 586 28.28 8.18 33.59
CA LEU A 586 29.51 7.59 34.15
C LEU A 586 30.66 7.57 33.13
N MET A 587 30.34 7.63 31.83
CA MET A 587 31.31 7.84 30.74
C MET A 587 31.61 9.33 30.50
N MET A 588 30.72 10.22 30.95
CA MET A 588 30.90 11.67 30.89
C MET A 588 31.53 12.28 32.15
N ALA A 589 31.61 11.53 33.26
CA ALA A 589 32.14 12.04 34.52
C ALA A 589 33.69 12.10 34.52
N ARG A 590 34.25 13.27 34.85
CA ARG A 590 35.70 13.50 34.92
C ARG A 590 36.43 12.48 35.79
N ALA A 591 37.71 12.29 35.48
CA ALA A 591 38.59 11.35 36.18
C ALA A 591 38.51 11.50 37.71
N GLY A 592 38.11 10.41 38.39
CA GLY A 592 37.93 10.34 39.84
C GLY A 592 36.46 10.33 40.31
N LEU A 593 35.52 10.94 39.57
CA LEU A 593 34.11 11.03 39.99
C LEU A 593 33.32 9.75 39.66
N ALA A 594 33.54 9.15 38.49
CA ALA A 594 32.75 8.03 37.98
C ALA A 594 32.60 6.82 38.94
N PRO A 595 33.62 6.36 39.70
CA PRO A 595 33.47 5.23 40.62
C PRO A 595 32.54 5.53 41.79
N ALA A 596 32.66 6.73 42.38
CA ALA A 596 31.82 7.18 43.50
C ALA A 596 30.38 7.42 43.03
N LEU A 597 30.20 8.01 41.84
CA LEU A 597 28.88 8.24 41.25
C LEU A 597 28.16 6.91 40.94
N ARG A 598 28.89 5.90 40.43
CA ARG A 598 28.38 4.53 40.23
C ARG A 598 28.01 3.81 41.54
N ALA A 599 28.59 4.21 42.68
CA ALA A 599 28.15 3.72 44.00
C ALA A 599 26.86 4.44 44.43
N ALA A 600 26.89 5.78 44.46
CA ALA A 600 25.77 6.62 44.88
C ALA A 600 24.45 6.30 44.15
N ILE A 601 24.51 6.15 42.82
CA ILE A 601 23.35 5.81 41.99
C ILE A 601 22.73 4.46 42.39
N ARG A 602 23.54 3.43 42.60
CA ARG A 602 23.04 2.08 42.95
C ARG A 602 22.48 2.02 44.37
N GLU A 603 23.05 2.80 45.30
CA GLU A 603 22.51 2.92 46.66
C GLU A 603 21.19 3.69 46.68
N ALA A 604 21.10 4.80 45.95
CA ALA A 604 19.90 5.64 45.85
C ALA A 604 18.71 4.89 45.22
N VAL A 605 18.95 4.08 44.18
CA VAL A 605 17.93 3.19 43.59
C VAL A 605 17.52 2.10 44.57
N ARG A 606 18.47 1.43 45.24
CA ARG A 606 18.19 0.29 46.12
C ARG A 606 17.40 0.67 47.36
N GLU A 607 17.70 1.82 47.96
CA GLU A 607 17.11 2.25 49.23
C GLU A 607 16.11 3.41 49.10
N ASN A 608 15.84 3.85 47.87
CA ASN A 608 14.87 4.90 47.51
C ASN A 608 14.96 6.16 48.40
N ARG A 609 16.21 6.57 48.71
CA ARG A 609 16.54 7.75 49.51
C ARG A 609 17.61 8.57 48.82
N SER A 610 17.71 9.86 49.14
CA SER A 610 18.86 10.67 48.70
C SER A 610 20.15 10.10 49.28
N VAL A 611 21.16 9.95 48.42
CA VAL A 611 22.51 9.49 48.81
C VAL A 611 23.51 10.56 48.42
N THR A 612 24.26 11.04 49.41
CA THR A 612 25.28 12.08 49.27
C THR A 612 26.65 11.41 49.36
N VAL A 613 27.44 11.47 48.27
CA VAL A 613 28.76 10.82 48.20
C VAL A 613 29.81 11.81 47.74
N ASP A 614 30.94 11.74 48.41
CA ASP A 614 31.98 12.74 48.37
C ASP A 614 33.24 12.18 47.70
N ALA A 615 33.58 12.74 46.54
CA ALA A 615 34.60 12.23 45.63
C ALA A 615 35.72 13.26 45.39
N LEU A 616 36.88 12.81 44.92
CA LEU A 616 38.01 13.69 44.54
C LEU A 616 38.18 13.68 43.02
N MET A 617 38.33 14.85 42.41
CA MET A 617 38.71 14.95 41.00
C MET A 617 40.22 14.79 40.84
N HIS A 618 40.66 13.88 39.97
CA HIS A 618 42.09 13.64 39.73
C HIS A 618 42.76 14.77 38.94
N ASP A 619 42.02 15.47 38.07
CA ASP A 619 42.56 16.56 37.23
C ASP A 619 42.91 17.85 37.99
N LYS A 620 42.41 18.02 39.22
CA LYS A 620 42.65 19.22 40.06
C LYS A 620 43.04 18.79 41.48
N PRO A 621 44.32 18.83 41.86
CA PRO A 621 44.76 18.47 43.22
C PRO A 621 44.03 19.30 44.29
N GLY A 622 43.29 18.60 45.17
CA GLY A 622 42.53 19.22 46.26
C GLY A 622 41.08 19.62 45.95
N ALA A 623 40.55 19.35 44.75
CA ALA A 623 39.16 19.60 44.42
C ALA A 623 38.26 18.39 44.74
N SER A 624 37.59 18.41 45.90
CA SER A 624 36.57 17.43 46.27
C SER A 624 35.17 17.88 45.83
N VAL A 625 34.34 16.93 45.36
CA VAL A 625 32.97 17.13 44.88
C VAL A 625 31.98 16.19 45.60
N THR A 626 31.04 16.78 46.35
CA THR A 626 29.84 16.15 46.88
C THR A 626 28.84 15.98 45.75
N MET A 627 28.46 14.74 45.50
CA MET A 627 27.43 14.37 44.54
C MET A 627 26.22 13.85 45.33
N THR A 628 25.14 14.62 45.34
CA THR A 628 23.86 14.18 45.92
C THR A 628 23.01 13.58 44.81
N VAL A 629 22.70 12.29 44.92
CA VAL A 629 21.77 11.57 44.04
C VAL A 629 20.44 11.46 44.77
N THR A 630 19.42 12.18 44.29
CA THR A 630 18.07 12.19 44.87
C THR A 630 17.10 11.47 43.93
N PRO A 631 16.44 10.37 44.36
CA PRO A 631 15.32 9.81 43.62
C PRO A 631 14.13 10.78 43.64
N LEU A 632 13.51 10.97 42.48
CA LEU A 632 12.32 11.79 42.30
C LEU A 632 11.09 10.88 42.13
N PRO A 633 9.97 11.15 42.84
CA PRO A 633 8.75 10.35 42.68
C PRO A 633 8.18 10.55 41.27
N SER A 634 8.10 9.47 40.51
CA SER A 634 7.40 9.42 39.22
C SER A 634 5.93 9.10 39.44
N ALA A 635 5.05 9.65 38.58
CA ALA A 635 3.63 9.30 38.55
C ALA A 635 3.35 7.97 37.80
N ALA A 636 4.35 7.45 37.07
CA ALA A 636 4.24 6.20 36.30
C ALA A 636 4.89 5.02 37.07
N PRO A 637 4.24 3.84 37.14
CA PRO A 637 4.84 2.65 37.74
C PRO A 637 6.13 2.23 37.00
N GLY A 638 7.21 1.96 37.75
CA GLY A 638 8.43 1.36 37.19
C GLY A 638 9.41 2.32 36.48
N ALA A 639 9.32 3.64 36.71
CA ALA A 639 10.30 4.61 36.21
C ALA A 639 10.89 5.46 37.36
N SER A 640 11.98 5.00 37.98
CA SER A 640 12.70 5.79 38.98
C SER A 640 13.66 6.80 38.32
N PHE A 641 13.32 8.08 38.40
CA PHE A 641 14.19 9.16 37.94
C PHE A 641 15.12 9.61 39.07
N LEU A 642 16.40 9.83 38.76
CA LEU A 642 17.38 10.28 39.74
C LEU A 642 17.94 11.65 39.33
N LEU A 643 17.93 12.60 40.25
CA LEU A 643 18.57 13.90 40.09
C LEU A 643 19.94 13.88 40.76
N VAL A 644 21.01 13.90 39.96
CA VAL A 644 22.39 14.06 40.43
C VAL A 644 22.72 15.55 40.52
N SER A 645 23.10 16.05 41.68
CA SER A 645 23.50 17.45 41.89
C SER A 645 24.94 17.54 42.42
N PHE A 646 25.73 18.47 41.89
CA PHE A 646 27.18 18.57 42.16
C PHE A 646 27.53 19.81 43.02
N VAL A 647 28.25 19.59 44.13
CA VAL A 647 28.66 20.52 45.23
C VAL A 647 30.08 20.09 45.76
N PRO A 648 30.83 20.75 46.68
CA PRO A 648 32.15 20.25 47.26
C PRO A 648 32.18 19.40 48.61
N ALA A 649 33.22 18.54 48.96
CA ALA A 649 33.15 17.19 49.73
C ALA A 649 34.28 16.55 50.74
N LEU A 650 34.08 15.29 51.37
CA LEU A 650 34.85 14.22 52.23
C LEU A 650 34.37 12.61 52.41
N PRO A 651 35.16 11.44 52.58
CA PRO A 651 34.78 9.91 52.41
C PRO A 651 35.14 8.64 53.41
N ARG A 652 34.70 7.28 53.24
CA ARG A 652 35.01 5.90 54.01
C ARG A 652 34.66 4.38 53.43
N SER A 653 34.70 3.14 54.14
CA SER A 653 34.69 1.62 53.65
C SER A 653 34.30 0.28 54.57
N ASP A 654 34.33 -1.08 54.14
CA ASP A 654 33.75 -2.45 54.75
C ASP A 654 34.32 -3.98 54.37
N LEU A 655 33.93 -5.26 54.91
CA LEU A 655 34.33 -6.78 54.54
C LEU A 655 33.87 -8.23 55.29
N ILE A 656 33.97 -9.52 54.68
CA ILE A 656 34.21 -11.09 55.05
C ILE A 656 33.26 -12.36 55.59
N ARG A 657 33.41 -13.75 55.21
CA ARG A 657 33.18 -15.20 55.93
C ARG A 657 32.83 -16.68 55.21
N THR A 658 33.06 -17.99 55.74
CA THR A 658 32.72 -19.48 55.19
C THR A 658 32.82 -20.92 56.06
N PRO A 659 32.36 -22.24 55.66
CA PRO A 659 32.28 -23.66 56.39
C PRO A 659 32.37 -25.21 55.71
N VAL A 660 32.34 -26.50 56.37
CA VAL A 660 32.29 -28.01 55.79
C VAL A 660 32.00 -29.43 56.68
N LEU A 661 32.11 -30.79 56.24
CA LEU A 661 31.61 -32.24 56.75
C LEU A 661 32.45 -33.66 56.44
N ASP A 662 32.27 -35.08 56.64
CA ASP A 662 31.61 -36.28 57.47
C ASP A 662 31.93 -37.92 57.13
N ALA A 663 31.45 -39.07 57.83
CA ALA A 663 31.29 -40.67 57.58
C ALA A 663 32.23 -41.95 58.13
N THR A 664 32.14 -43.38 58.21
CA THR A 664 31.28 -44.76 58.30
C THR A 664 32.14 -46.21 58.30
N GLU A 665 31.89 -47.61 58.44
CA GLU A 665 31.02 -48.80 59.07
C GLU A 665 31.43 -50.43 58.85
N ASP A 666 30.80 -51.56 59.48
CA ASP A 666 30.64 -53.16 59.30
C ASP A 666 31.62 -54.41 59.82
N ALA A 667 31.54 -55.84 59.92
CA ALA A 667 30.70 -57.18 59.75
C ALA A 667 31.23 -58.66 60.33
N SER A 668 30.55 -59.92 60.35
CA SER A 668 31.07 -61.45 60.31
C SER A 668 30.32 -62.84 60.87
N ALA A 669 30.77 -64.15 60.57
CA ALA A 669 30.74 -65.60 61.26
C ALA A 669 29.82 -66.96 60.98
N ARG A 670 30.25 -68.32 61.15
CA ARG A 670 29.49 -69.73 61.22
C ARG A 670 30.21 -71.23 61.25
N GLU A 671 29.57 -72.45 61.60
CA GLU A 671 29.66 -73.94 61.08
C GLU A 671 29.11 -75.22 61.91
N ARG A 672 29.45 -75.52 63.20
CA ARG A 672 29.46 -76.91 63.80
C ARG A 672 28.12 -77.62 64.22
N ALA A 673 26.94 -77.10 63.91
CA ALA A 673 25.67 -77.55 64.55
C ALA A 673 24.91 -78.71 63.84
N LEU A 674 25.10 -78.89 62.53
CA LEU A 674 24.22 -79.67 61.64
C LEU A 674 24.05 -81.19 61.92
N ILE A 675 24.83 -81.79 62.84
CA ILE A 675 24.97 -83.25 62.91
C ILE A 675 23.98 -83.92 63.89
N GLU A 676 23.51 -83.23 64.93
CA GLU A 676 22.49 -83.80 65.84
C GLU A 676 21.06 -83.67 65.26
N GLU A 677 20.80 -82.57 64.54
CA GLU A 677 19.55 -82.23 63.84
C GLU A 677 19.05 -83.36 62.92
N LEU A 678 19.98 -84.06 62.27
CA LEU A 678 19.73 -85.17 61.34
C LEU A 678 19.23 -86.47 62.00
N LYS A 679 19.16 -86.54 63.34
CA LYS A 679 18.53 -87.66 64.07
C LYS A 679 17.12 -87.36 64.57
N ALA A 680 16.83 -86.13 64.99
CA ALA A 680 15.51 -85.74 65.47
C ALA A 680 14.46 -85.80 64.33
N THR A 681 14.83 -85.22 63.19
CA THR A 681 14.01 -85.15 61.95
C THR A 681 13.44 -86.50 61.48
N ARG A 682 14.08 -87.64 61.76
CA ARG A 682 13.56 -88.95 61.35
C ARG A 682 12.41 -89.48 62.22
N ALA A 683 12.31 -89.09 63.48
CA ALA A 683 11.18 -89.47 64.34
C ALA A 683 9.95 -88.61 64.03
N GLU A 684 10.18 -87.32 63.81
CA GLU A 684 9.21 -86.32 63.36
C GLU A 684 8.56 -86.71 62.02
N LEU A 685 9.34 -87.29 61.10
CA LEU A 685 8.89 -87.75 59.79
C LEU A 685 7.88 -88.92 59.85
N GLN A 686 7.87 -89.70 60.94
CA GLN A 686 6.90 -90.80 61.10
C GLN A 686 5.54 -90.28 61.59
N ASN A 687 5.53 -89.41 62.60
CA ASN A 687 4.29 -88.79 63.12
C ASN A 687 3.61 -87.90 62.06
N THR A 688 4.39 -87.24 61.20
CA THR A 688 3.83 -86.41 60.13
C THR A 688 3.15 -87.23 59.02
N ILE A 689 3.50 -88.52 58.83
CA ILE A 689 2.79 -89.40 57.89
C ILE A 689 1.40 -89.76 58.42
N GLU A 690 1.28 -90.20 59.68
CA GLU A 690 -0.04 -90.53 60.28
C GLU A 690 -0.96 -89.29 60.35
N HIS A 691 -0.38 -88.10 60.57
CA HIS A 691 -1.10 -86.83 60.50
C HIS A 691 -1.47 -86.41 59.05
N GLN A 692 -0.64 -86.76 58.06
CA GLN A 692 -0.95 -86.57 56.64
C GLN A 692 -2.08 -87.48 56.16
N GLU A 693 -2.21 -88.70 56.68
CA GLU A 693 -3.34 -89.58 56.33
C GLU A 693 -4.66 -89.03 56.88
N THR A 694 -4.72 -88.63 58.15
CA THR A 694 -5.92 -88.00 58.73
C THR A 694 -6.29 -86.67 58.06
N THR A 695 -5.32 -85.79 57.82
CA THR A 695 -5.59 -84.51 57.14
C THR A 695 -5.94 -84.69 55.65
N ASN A 696 -5.56 -85.78 54.99
CA ASN A 696 -6.05 -86.11 53.65
C ASN A 696 -7.53 -86.55 53.65
N GLU A 697 -8.00 -87.27 54.68
CA GLU A 697 -9.42 -87.60 54.80
C GLU A 697 -10.27 -86.35 55.09
N GLU A 698 -9.81 -85.47 55.98
CA GLU A 698 -10.45 -84.16 56.23
C GLU A 698 -10.43 -83.25 54.98
N LEU A 699 -9.30 -83.19 54.26
CA LEU A 699 -9.20 -82.48 52.97
C LEU A 699 -10.16 -83.07 51.93
N LYS A 700 -10.32 -84.39 51.87
CA LYS A 700 -11.24 -85.03 50.91
C LYS A 700 -12.69 -84.68 51.22
N ALA A 701 -13.10 -84.71 52.49
CA ALA A 701 -14.43 -84.28 52.92
C ALA A 701 -14.67 -82.78 52.62
N SER A 702 -13.70 -81.92 52.96
CA SER A 702 -13.77 -80.48 52.66
C SER A 702 -13.79 -80.18 51.16
N ASN A 703 -13.11 -80.98 50.34
CA ASN A 703 -13.13 -80.84 48.89
C ASN A 703 -14.45 -81.34 48.28
N GLU A 704 -15.09 -82.38 48.84
CA GLU A 704 -16.44 -82.81 48.45
C GLU A 704 -17.50 -81.73 48.80
N GLU A 705 -17.42 -81.15 50.00
CA GLU A 705 -18.26 -80.02 50.42
C GLU A 705 -18.02 -78.78 49.54
N ALA A 706 -16.75 -78.47 49.22
CA ALA A 706 -16.39 -77.40 48.30
C ALA A 706 -16.92 -77.65 46.87
N THR A 707 -16.90 -78.88 46.36
CA THR A 707 -17.52 -79.19 45.05
C THR A 707 -19.04 -79.01 45.08
N SER A 708 -19.71 -79.41 46.17
CA SER A 708 -21.16 -79.18 46.33
C SER A 708 -21.50 -77.68 46.38
N MET A 709 -20.72 -76.88 47.10
CA MET A 709 -20.84 -75.41 47.07
C MET A 709 -20.58 -74.84 45.67
N ASN A 710 -19.66 -75.41 44.90
CA ASN A 710 -19.32 -74.93 43.57
C ASN A 710 -20.41 -75.26 42.54
N GLU A 711 -21.11 -76.39 42.69
CA GLU A 711 -22.31 -76.73 41.91
C GLU A 711 -23.48 -75.79 42.24
N GLU A 712 -23.71 -75.46 43.52
CA GLU A 712 -24.73 -74.49 43.94
C GLU A 712 -24.40 -73.05 43.49
N LEU A 713 -23.12 -72.66 43.54
CA LEU A 713 -22.64 -71.39 42.96
C LEU A 713 -22.76 -71.36 41.43
N GLN A 714 -22.55 -72.47 40.73
CA GLN A 714 -22.77 -72.53 39.29
C GLN A 714 -24.26 -72.38 38.97
N SER A 715 -25.14 -73.12 39.65
CA SER A 715 -26.59 -73.03 39.46
C SER A 715 -27.14 -71.63 39.71
N THR A 716 -26.69 -70.96 40.78
CA THR A 716 -27.10 -69.58 41.08
C THR A 716 -26.48 -68.56 40.11
N ASN A 717 -25.32 -68.84 39.53
CA ASN A 717 -24.74 -68.01 38.46
C ASN A 717 -25.49 -68.20 37.11
N GLU A 718 -26.01 -69.39 36.81
CA GLU A 718 -26.87 -69.65 35.65
C GLU A 718 -28.25 -68.96 35.79
N GLU A 719 -28.83 -68.93 37.00
CA GLU A 719 -30.03 -68.12 37.30
C GLU A 719 -29.77 -66.61 37.20
N LEU A 720 -28.60 -66.14 37.61
CA LEU A 720 -28.20 -64.73 37.45
C LEU A 720 -27.92 -64.35 35.98
N GLU A 721 -27.33 -65.24 35.19
CA GLU A 721 -27.07 -65.01 33.77
C GLU A 721 -28.38 -64.92 32.97
N THR A 722 -29.32 -65.85 33.20
CA THR A 722 -30.66 -65.80 32.57
C THR A 722 -31.46 -64.56 32.98
N SER A 723 -31.45 -64.18 34.28
CA SER A 723 -32.10 -62.94 34.72
C SER A 723 -31.48 -61.68 34.11
N LYS A 724 -30.16 -61.68 33.88
CA LYS A 724 -29.43 -60.62 33.16
C LYS A 724 -29.83 -60.55 31.69
N GLU A 725 -30.02 -61.69 31.00
CA GLU A 725 -30.51 -61.71 29.61
C GLU A 725 -31.93 -61.12 29.49
N GLU A 726 -32.85 -61.47 30.39
CA GLU A 726 -34.21 -60.88 30.42
C GLU A 726 -34.16 -59.36 30.62
N LEU A 727 -33.34 -58.87 31.56
CA LEU A 727 -33.16 -57.43 31.80
C LEU A 727 -32.52 -56.72 30.61
N GLN A 728 -31.60 -57.36 29.89
CA GLN A 728 -31.00 -56.78 28.69
C GLN A 728 -32.03 -56.67 27.55
N SER A 729 -32.83 -57.72 27.32
CA SER A 729 -33.92 -57.72 26.34
C SER A 729 -34.94 -56.59 26.60
N PHE A 730 -35.37 -56.42 27.85
CA PHE A 730 -36.24 -55.31 28.25
C PHE A 730 -35.62 -53.94 27.97
N ASN A 731 -34.31 -53.79 28.20
CA ASN A 731 -33.60 -52.53 27.97
C ASN A 731 -33.47 -52.22 26.47
N GLU A 732 -33.26 -53.23 25.62
CA GLU A 732 -33.22 -53.07 24.15
C GLU A 732 -34.58 -52.63 23.59
N GLU A 733 -35.70 -53.18 24.09
CA GLU A 733 -37.05 -52.73 23.72
C GLU A 733 -37.32 -51.28 24.20
N LEU A 734 -36.97 -50.95 25.45
CA LEU A 734 -37.16 -49.60 26.01
C LEU A 734 -36.34 -48.53 25.27
N ASN A 735 -35.12 -48.86 24.84
CA ASN A 735 -34.30 -47.98 24.01
C ASN A 735 -34.87 -47.81 22.61
N THR A 736 -35.45 -48.87 22.02
CA THR A 736 -36.13 -48.80 20.71
C THR A 736 -37.34 -47.87 20.76
N VAL A 737 -38.20 -47.98 21.78
CA VAL A 737 -39.36 -47.08 21.98
C VAL A 737 -38.92 -45.64 22.22
N ASN A 738 -37.89 -45.41 23.05
CA ASN A 738 -37.32 -44.07 23.25
C ASN A 738 -36.76 -43.46 21.97
N SER A 739 -36.12 -44.26 21.10
CA SER A 739 -35.59 -43.82 19.81
C SER A 739 -36.73 -43.34 18.89
N GLN A 740 -37.81 -44.10 18.78
CA GLN A 740 -38.99 -43.71 18.00
C GLN A 740 -39.65 -42.43 18.54
N LEU A 741 -39.77 -42.29 19.85
CA LEU A 741 -40.32 -41.08 20.49
C LEU A 741 -39.45 -39.84 20.23
N ARG A 742 -38.12 -39.97 20.34
CA ARG A 742 -37.17 -38.89 20.02
C ARG A 742 -37.24 -38.50 18.54
N HIS A 743 -37.35 -39.46 17.63
CA HIS A 743 -37.57 -39.17 16.21
C HIS A 743 -38.88 -38.40 15.97
N LYS A 744 -39.97 -38.79 16.65
CA LYS A 744 -41.28 -38.12 16.52
C LYS A 744 -41.27 -36.69 17.05
N ILE A 745 -40.53 -36.45 18.13
CA ILE A 745 -40.31 -35.11 18.68
C ILE A 745 -39.44 -34.28 17.70
N GLY A 746 -38.36 -34.84 17.17
CA GLY A 746 -37.50 -34.17 16.18
C GLY A 746 -38.22 -33.78 14.88
N GLU A 747 -39.15 -34.60 14.38
CA GLU A 747 -40.02 -34.23 13.24
C GLU A 747 -40.91 -33.01 13.55
N LEU A 748 -41.48 -32.95 14.76
CA LEU A 748 -42.32 -31.85 15.21
C LEU A 748 -41.51 -30.58 15.51
N GLU A 749 -40.33 -30.71 16.10
CA GLU A 749 -39.40 -29.60 16.35
C GLU A 749 -38.85 -29.04 15.03
N SER A 750 -38.45 -29.88 14.07
CA SER A 750 -38.05 -29.42 12.73
C SER A 750 -39.17 -28.67 12.05
N THR A 751 -40.36 -29.27 11.91
CA THR A 751 -41.48 -28.61 11.22
C THR A 751 -41.98 -27.34 11.92
N THR A 752 -41.87 -27.27 13.25
CA THR A 752 -42.15 -26.04 14.02
C THR A 752 -41.07 -24.97 13.79
N ASN A 753 -39.79 -25.36 13.76
CA ASN A 753 -38.68 -24.46 13.46
C ASN A 753 -38.73 -23.96 12.02
N ASP A 754 -39.05 -24.82 11.04
CA ASP A 754 -39.22 -24.46 9.64
C ASP A 754 -40.34 -23.43 9.47
N LEU A 755 -41.49 -23.62 10.12
CA LEU A 755 -42.59 -22.65 10.14
C LEU A 755 -42.19 -21.33 10.83
N ASN A 756 -41.51 -21.38 11.97
CA ASN A 756 -41.01 -20.19 12.66
C ASN A 756 -39.96 -19.44 11.81
N ASN A 757 -39.07 -20.14 11.12
CA ASN A 757 -38.03 -19.57 10.27
C ASN A 757 -38.63 -18.94 9.01
N LEU A 758 -39.63 -19.58 8.38
CA LEU A 758 -40.39 -18.98 7.27
C LEU A 758 -41.14 -17.71 7.70
N LEU A 759 -41.71 -17.71 8.90
CA LEU A 759 -42.46 -16.57 9.46
C LEU A 759 -41.56 -15.46 10.06
N ALA A 760 -40.31 -15.75 10.39
CA ALA A 760 -39.32 -14.78 10.85
C ALA A 760 -38.45 -14.22 9.71
N GLY A 761 -38.16 -15.04 8.69
CA GLY A 761 -37.50 -14.63 7.45
C GLY A 761 -38.43 -13.88 6.48
N SER A 762 -39.75 -13.96 6.69
CA SER A 762 -40.69 -13.00 6.12
C SER A 762 -40.63 -11.70 6.93
N GLU A 763 -39.96 -10.68 6.37
CA GLU A 763 -39.85 -9.33 6.98
C GLU A 763 -41.20 -8.58 7.11
N THR A 764 -42.32 -9.22 6.72
CA THR A 764 -43.66 -8.64 6.83
C THR A 764 -44.15 -8.71 8.28
N ALA A 765 -44.27 -7.54 8.92
CA ALA A 765 -44.80 -7.42 10.27
C ALA A 765 -46.25 -7.92 10.32
N THR A 766 -46.44 -9.10 10.92
CA THR A 766 -47.70 -9.87 10.84
C THR A 766 -48.28 -10.13 12.22
N LEU A 767 -49.59 -9.94 12.36
CA LEU A 767 -50.35 -10.05 13.62
C LEU A 767 -51.61 -10.89 13.40
N PHE A 768 -51.80 -11.94 14.20
CA PHE A 768 -53.01 -12.77 14.20
C PHE A 768 -53.84 -12.44 15.43
N LEU A 769 -55.08 -12.02 15.21
CA LEU A 769 -56.07 -11.74 16.24
C LEU A 769 -57.20 -12.79 16.21
N ASP A 770 -57.87 -13.02 17.35
CA ASP A 770 -59.09 -13.82 17.43
C ASP A 770 -60.37 -13.02 17.10
N GLU A 771 -61.53 -13.68 17.17
CA GLU A 771 -62.86 -13.08 16.96
C GLU A 771 -63.22 -11.95 17.95
N THR A 772 -62.45 -11.80 19.03
CA THR A 772 -62.57 -10.73 20.05
C THR A 772 -61.40 -9.73 20.02
N PHE A 773 -60.62 -9.74 18.93
CA PHE A 773 -59.43 -8.93 18.71
C PHE A 773 -58.30 -9.14 19.74
N ARG A 774 -58.18 -10.35 20.31
CA ARG A 774 -57.05 -10.74 21.16
C ARG A 774 -55.92 -11.35 20.35
N ILE A 775 -54.70 -11.03 20.75
CA ILE A 775 -53.46 -11.50 20.11
C ILE A 775 -53.36 -13.03 20.25
N ARG A 776 -53.40 -13.77 19.15
CA ARG A 776 -53.17 -15.23 19.13
C ARG A 776 -51.71 -15.59 18.89
N TRP A 777 -51.06 -14.87 17.97
CA TRP A 777 -49.67 -15.03 17.59
C TRP A 777 -49.22 -13.77 16.83
N PHE A 778 -47.93 -13.48 16.79
CA PHE A 778 -47.37 -12.38 16.01
C PHE A 778 -45.93 -12.65 15.56
N ALA A 779 -45.56 -12.11 14.40
CA ALA A 779 -44.21 -12.18 13.86
C ALA A 779 -43.28 -11.20 14.60
N PRO A 780 -41.97 -11.50 14.74
CA PRO A 780 -41.04 -10.63 15.48
C PRO A 780 -41.04 -9.17 15.02
N ALA A 781 -41.19 -8.92 13.71
CA ALA A 781 -41.22 -7.59 13.10
C ALA A 781 -42.42 -6.71 13.51
N ILE A 782 -43.46 -7.25 14.17
CA ILE A 782 -44.56 -6.42 14.69
C ILE A 782 -44.10 -5.47 15.82
N LYS A 783 -43.00 -5.81 16.51
CA LYS A 783 -42.52 -5.10 17.72
C LYS A 783 -42.15 -3.64 17.46
N ASP A 784 -41.75 -3.35 16.22
CA ASP A 784 -41.38 -2.01 15.76
C ASP A 784 -42.62 -1.14 15.50
N LEU A 785 -43.81 -1.75 15.39
CA LEU A 785 -45.11 -1.08 15.19
C LEU A 785 -45.99 -1.06 16.45
N PHE A 786 -45.87 -2.08 17.31
CA PHE A 786 -46.57 -2.24 18.59
C PHE A 786 -45.63 -2.83 19.64
N ASP A 787 -45.55 -2.25 20.85
CA ASP A 787 -44.72 -2.79 21.95
C ASP A 787 -45.31 -4.08 22.56
N LEU A 788 -45.07 -5.22 21.90
CA LEU A 788 -45.58 -6.55 22.27
C LEU A 788 -44.49 -7.49 22.79
N ALA A 789 -44.67 -8.01 23.99
CA ALA A 789 -43.85 -9.10 24.54
C ALA A 789 -44.50 -10.48 24.26
N PRO A 790 -43.73 -11.59 24.23
CA PRO A 790 -44.29 -12.93 24.03
C PRO A 790 -45.33 -13.34 25.10
N SER A 791 -45.30 -12.71 26.28
CA SER A 791 -46.28 -12.86 27.36
C SER A 791 -47.63 -12.20 27.09
N ASP A 792 -47.78 -11.40 26.04
CA ASP A 792 -49.00 -10.64 25.74
C ASP A 792 -50.03 -11.39 24.89
N VAL A 793 -49.72 -12.61 24.47
CA VAL A 793 -50.66 -13.52 23.81
C VAL A 793 -51.90 -13.74 24.71
N GLY A 794 -53.09 -13.55 24.14
CA GLY A 794 -54.38 -13.56 24.83
C GLY A 794 -54.89 -12.19 25.28
N ARG A 795 -54.08 -11.12 25.22
CA ARG A 795 -54.51 -9.74 25.52
C ARG A 795 -55.18 -9.09 24.29
N PRO A 796 -56.16 -8.17 24.47
CA PRO A 796 -56.76 -7.43 23.36
C PRO A 796 -55.77 -6.42 22.77
N ILE A 797 -55.71 -6.31 21.44
CA ILE A 797 -54.74 -5.42 20.76
C ILE A 797 -54.94 -3.93 21.11
N SER A 798 -56.17 -3.53 21.45
CA SER A 798 -56.52 -2.17 21.88
C SER A 798 -55.89 -1.73 23.22
N ALA A 799 -55.19 -2.62 23.92
CA ALA A 799 -54.43 -2.31 25.13
C ALA A 799 -52.99 -1.83 24.88
N PHE A 800 -52.57 -1.71 23.61
CA PHE A 800 -51.20 -1.37 23.21
C PHE A 800 -51.18 -0.12 22.32
N ALA A 801 -50.14 0.69 22.46
CA ALA A 801 -49.94 1.87 21.63
C ALA A 801 -49.46 1.49 20.22
N GLN A 802 -49.91 2.26 19.22
CA GLN A 802 -49.45 2.18 17.84
C GLN A 802 -48.30 3.17 17.62
N LYS A 803 -47.29 2.78 16.84
CA LYS A 803 -46.17 3.65 16.40
C LYS A 803 -46.37 4.16 14.95
N PHE A 804 -47.62 4.30 14.54
CA PHE A 804 -48.06 4.69 13.20
C PHE A 804 -49.46 5.31 13.26
N PHE A 805 -49.80 6.16 12.29
CA PHE A 805 -51.04 6.93 12.29
C PHE A 805 -52.17 6.18 11.55
N ASP A 806 -53.01 5.47 12.30
CA ASP A 806 -54.13 4.68 11.76
C ASP A 806 -55.35 4.65 12.70
N GLU A 807 -56.12 5.73 12.68
CA GLU A 807 -57.33 5.90 13.53
C GLU A 807 -58.42 4.84 13.27
N ASN A 808 -58.36 4.12 12.13
CA ASN A 808 -59.42 3.19 11.69
C ASN A 808 -59.08 1.70 11.87
N LEU A 809 -57.89 1.35 12.38
CA LEU A 809 -57.40 -0.05 12.48
C LEU A 809 -58.45 -1.06 12.97
N LEU A 810 -59.18 -0.76 14.04
CA LEU A 810 -60.18 -1.67 14.63
C LEU A 810 -61.50 -1.71 13.84
N LEU A 811 -61.88 -0.61 13.18
CA LEU A 811 -63.09 -0.53 12.35
C LEU A 811 -62.90 -1.32 11.05
N ASP A 812 -61.70 -1.25 10.47
CA ASP A 812 -61.31 -2.09 9.33
C ASP A 812 -61.31 -3.58 9.72
N ALA A 813 -60.74 -3.94 10.88
CA ALA A 813 -60.70 -5.31 11.36
C ALA A 813 -62.12 -5.89 11.59
N GLU A 814 -63.04 -5.12 12.16
CA GLU A 814 -64.44 -5.52 12.31
C GLU A 814 -65.15 -5.64 10.96
N THR A 815 -64.84 -4.76 10.01
CA THR A 815 -65.38 -4.79 8.65
C THR A 815 -64.90 -6.02 7.87
N VAL A 816 -63.63 -6.42 8.02
CA VAL A 816 -63.06 -7.64 7.42
C VAL A 816 -63.72 -8.90 8.00
N LEU A 817 -64.00 -8.94 9.30
CA LEU A 817 -64.72 -10.07 9.92
C LEU A 817 -66.19 -10.17 9.46
N LYS A 818 -66.87 -9.03 9.23
CA LYS A 818 -68.26 -9.00 8.76
C LYS A 818 -68.40 -9.32 7.27
N ASN A 819 -67.55 -8.73 6.43
CA ASN A 819 -67.69 -8.76 4.97
C ASN A 819 -66.81 -9.84 4.30
N LEU A 820 -65.82 -10.38 5.01
CA LEU A 820 -64.84 -11.37 4.53
C LEU A 820 -64.00 -10.93 3.31
N SER A 821 -64.01 -9.62 3.02
CA SER A 821 -63.20 -8.95 2.01
C SER A 821 -61.88 -8.45 2.59
N ALA A 822 -60.82 -8.45 1.77
CA ALA A 822 -59.56 -7.79 2.14
C ALA A 822 -59.71 -6.27 2.20
N ILE A 823 -58.93 -5.61 3.06
CA ILE A 823 -58.77 -4.15 3.10
C ILE A 823 -57.27 -3.81 3.04
N GLU A 824 -56.90 -2.81 2.24
CA GLU A 824 -55.53 -2.36 1.98
C GLU A 824 -55.45 -0.83 2.09
N VAL A 825 -54.52 -0.31 2.90
CA VAL A 825 -54.39 1.13 3.24
C VAL A 825 -52.90 1.50 3.39
N GLU A 826 -52.48 2.62 2.78
CA GLU A 826 -51.16 3.22 3.07
C GLU A 826 -51.24 4.05 4.36
N VAL A 827 -50.41 3.75 5.36
CA VAL A 827 -50.35 4.45 6.66
C VAL A 827 -48.94 5.01 6.92
N PRO A 828 -48.81 6.29 7.33
CA PRO A 828 -47.52 6.88 7.69
C PRO A 828 -47.16 6.59 9.16
N SER A 829 -45.88 6.71 9.49
CA SER A 829 -45.32 6.52 10.83
C SER A 829 -44.37 7.65 11.22
N ASP A 830 -44.30 7.93 12.52
CA ASP A 830 -43.56 8.99 13.21
C ASP A 830 -42.10 9.14 12.74
N ASN A 831 -41.48 8.06 12.29
CA ASN A 831 -40.08 7.99 11.84
C ASN A 831 -39.89 8.20 10.32
N ASP A 832 -40.77 8.98 9.67
CA ASP A 832 -40.73 9.28 8.22
C ASP A 832 -40.74 8.00 7.35
N ARG A 833 -41.53 7.01 7.79
CA ARG A 833 -41.76 5.74 7.10
C ARG A 833 -43.21 5.59 6.66
N TRP A 834 -43.41 4.82 5.59
CA TRP A 834 -44.71 4.49 5.03
C TRP A 834 -44.91 2.98 4.99
N TYR A 835 -46.03 2.51 5.53
CA TYR A 835 -46.39 1.10 5.51
C TYR A 835 -47.67 0.87 4.71
N LEU A 836 -47.69 -0.15 3.85
CA LEU A 836 -48.93 -0.70 3.32
C LEU A 836 -49.49 -1.70 4.34
N ARG A 837 -50.56 -1.30 5.04
CA ARG A 837 -51.37 -2.21 5.86
C ARG A 837 -52.31 -3.01 4.97
N ARG A 838 -52.39 -4.31 5.21
CA ARG A 838 -53.38 -5.24 4.62
C ARG A 838 -54.04 -6.08 5.70
N MET A 839 -55.33 -6.36 5.55
CA MET A 839 -56.11 -7.21 6.47
C MET A 839 -56.85 -8.32 5.73
N LEU A 840 -56.89 -9.52 6.33
CA LEU A 840 -57.46 -10.75 5.75
C LEU A 840 -58.16 -11.61 6.83
N PRO A 841 -59.32 -12.24 6.56
CA PRO A 841 -60.00 -13.09 7.53
C PRO A 841 -59.26 -14.43 7.72
N TYR A 842 -58.96 -14.80 8.96
CA TYR A 842 -58.27 -16.05 9.31
C TYR A 842 -59.27 -17.23 9.37
N ARG A 843 -58.94 -18.36 8.72
CA ARG A 843 -59.78 -19.56 8.67
C ARG A 843 -59.05 -20.82 9.15
N THR A 844 -59.76 -21.70 9.84
CA THR A 844 -59.26 -23.04 10.23
C THR A 844 -59.44 -24.06 9.10
N GLN A 845 -58.86 -25.26 9.27
CA GLN A 845 -59.06 -26.38 8.33
C GLN A 845 -60.53 -26.80 8.18
N ASP A 846 -61.35 -26.63 9.24
CA ASP A 846 -62.82 -26.81 9.19
C ASP A 846 -63.57 -25.68 8.46
N ASN A 847 -62.85 -24.77 7.77
CA ASN A 847 -63.36 -23.59 7.08
C ASN A 847 -64.18 -22.64 7.98
N ARG A 848 -63.96 -22.67 9.30
CA ARG A 848 -64.51 -21.70 10.24
C ARG A 848 -63.61 -20.48 10.28
N ILE A 849 -64.20 -19.28 10.30
CA ILE A 849 -63.47 -18.05 10.63
C ILE A 849 -63.06 -18.17 12.11
N ALA A 850 -61.82 -17.81 12.43
CA ALA A 850 -61.30 -17.87 13.80
C ALA A 850 -60.48 -16.62 14.17
N GLY A 851 -60.79 -15.50 13.52
CA GLY A 851 -60.17 -14.19 13.72
C GLY A 851 -59.72 -13.50 12.43
N VAL A 852 -58.75 -12.59 12.54
CA VAL A 852 -58.24 -11.76 11.43
C VAL A 852 -56.70 -11.72 11.45
N VAL A 853 -56.09 -11.69 10.27
CA VAL A 853 -54.66 -11.48 10.06
C VAL A 853 -54.44 -10.05 9.56
N ILE A 854 -53.51 -9.34 10.18
CA ILE A 854 -53.08 -7.99 9.79
C ILE A 854 -51.60 -8.08 9.41
N THR A 855 -51.24 -7.58 8.23
CA THR A 855 -49.86 -7.54 7.73
C THR A 855 -49.49 -6.12 7.35
N PHE A 856 -48.30 -5.67 7.76
CA PHE A 856 -47.73 -4.39 7.36
C PHE A 856 -46.46 -4.63 6.53
N GLN A 857 -46.39 -4.01 5.35
CA GLN A 857 -45.23 -4.03 4.47
C GLN A 857 -44.64 -2.62 4.39
N ASP A 858 -43.34 -2.46 4.61
CA ASP A 858 -42.67 -1.16 4.40
C ASP A 858 -42.65 -0.83 2.90
N ILE A 859 -43.08 0.39 2.55
CA ILE A 859 -43.08 0.94 1.19
C ILE A 859 -42.30 2.27 1.11
N THR A 860 -41.53 2.60 2.15
CA THR A 860 -40.77 3.86 2.26
C THR A 860 -39.82 4.06 1.09
N ASP A 861 -39.04 3.03 0.72
CA ASP A 861 -38.09 3.15 -0.38
C ASP A 861 -38.81 3.26 -1.74
N ARG A 862 -39.95 2.58 -1.92
CA ARG A 862 -40.81 2.76 -3.11
C ARG A 862 -41.38 4.18 -3.21
N LYS A 863 -41.66 4.87 -2.10
CA LYS A 863 -42.03 6.29 -2.09
C LYS A 863 -40.82 7.16 -2.46
N ARG A 864 -39.67 6.93 -1.80
CA ARG A 864 -38.41 7.64 -2.07
C ARG A 864 -37.95 7.53 -3.52
N ASP A 865 -38.05 6.36 -4.14
CA ASP A 865 -37.73 6.16 -5.56
C ASP A 865 -38.65 6.99 -6.46
N ALA A 866 -39.96 7.02 -6.17
CA ALA A 866 -40.92 7.81 -6.95
C ALA A 866 -40.66 9.32 -6.85
N ASP A 867 -40.33 9.80 -5.65
CA ASP A 867 -39.95 11.20 -5.43
C ASP A 867 -38.56 11.53 -6.03
N ALA A 868 -37.58 10.62 -5.90
CA ALA A 868 -36.25 10.77 -6.49
C ALA A 868 -36.29 10.78 -8.02
N ILE A 869 -37.15 9.99 -8.66
CA ILE A 869 -37.41 10.06 -10.11
C ILE A 869 -37.99 11.44 -10.49
N ASN A 870 -38.92 11.97 -9.69
CA ASN A 870 -39.52 13.28 -9.92
C ASN A 870 -38.50 14.42 -9.74
N ASP A 871 -37.60 14.32 -8.75
CA ASP A 871 -36.54 15.30 -8.50
C ASP A 871 -35.38 15.18 -9.49
N ALA A 872 -34.99 13.97 -9.91
CA ALA A 872 -34.04 13.76 -11.00
C ALA A 872 -34.54 14.37 -12.33
N ARG A 873 -35.85 14.29 -12.60
CA ARG A 873 -36.49 14.97 -13.73
C ARG A 873 -36.39 16.50 -13.60
N LYS A 874 -36.74 17.07 -12.44
CA LYS A 874 -36.59 18.52 -12.17
C LYS A 874 -35.13 18.99 -12.31
N TYR A 875 -34.18 18.18 -11.86
CA TYR A 875 -32.74 18.45 -11.93
C TYR A 875 -32.24 18.41 -13.39
N SER A 876 -32.67 17.44 -14.18
CA SER A 876 -32.39 17.37 -15.62
C SER A 876 -32.98 18.56 -16.38
N GLU A 877 -34.22 18.93 -16.09
CA GLU A 877 -34.87 20.13 -16.64
C GLU A 877 -34.14 21.43 -16.24
N ALA A 878 -33.52 21.48 -15.06
CA ALA A 878 -32.70 22.60 -14.60
C ALA A 878 -31.36 22.68 -15.34
N ILE A 879 -30.63 21.56 -15.48
CA ILE A 879 -29.35 21.49 -16.22
C ILE A 879 -29.51 21.99 -17.65
N VAL A 880 -30.51 21.47 -18.38
CA VAL A 880 -30.73 21.86 -19.79
C VAL A 880 -31.04 23.36 -19.93
N ARG A 881 -31.59 24.02 -18.89
CA ARG A 881 -31.84 25.47 -18.87
C ARG A 881 -30.60 26.32 -18.55
N THR A 882 -29.59 25.78 -17.88
CA THR A 882 -28.36 26.52 -17.50
C THR A 882 -27.16 26.25 -18.40
N VAL A 883 -27.18 25.20 -19.23
CA VAL A 883 -26.16 24.97 -20.27
C VAL A 883 -26.10 26.15 -21.24
N GLN A 884 -24.91 26.75 -21.36
CA GLN A 884 -24.65 27.94 -22.19
C GLN A 884 -24.42 27.64 -23.68
N HIS A 885 -24.20 26.37 -24.03
CA HIS A 885 -24.16 25.94 -25.43
C HIS A 885 -25.58 25.78 -25.98
N PRO A 886 -25.89 26.29 -27.19
CA PRO A 886 -27.12 25.97 -27.89
C PRO A 886 -27.38 24.46 -28.00
N LEU A 887 -28.53 24.02 -27.51
CA LEU A 887 -29.05 22.66 -27.66
C LEU A 887 -30.44 22.70 -28.29
N LEU A 888 -30.66 21.82 -29.26
CA LEU A 888 -31.91 21.65 -29.99
C LEU A 888 -32.26 20.15 -30.03
N VAL A 889 -33.51 19.79 -29.76
CA VAL A 889 -34.01 18.42 -29.90
C VAL A 889 -35.04 18.38 -31.01
N LEU A 890 -34.85 17.49 -31.97
CA LEU A 890 -35.75 17.22 -33.08
C LEU A 890 -36.42 15.85 -32.91
N ASP A 891 -37.52 15.62 -33.62
CA ASP A 891 -38.07 14.28 -33.88
C ASP A 891 -37.59 13.72 -35.23
N HIS A 892 -38.11 12.55 -35.60
CA HIS A 892 -37.81 11.86 -36.87
C HIS A 892 -38.22 12.64 -38.14
N ASP A 893 -39.16 13.60 -38.05
CA ASP A 893 -39.58 14.46 -39.16
C ASP A 893 -38.76 15.76 -39.21
N LEU A 894 -37.73 15.88 -38.35
CA LEU A 894 -36.90 17.07 -38.13
C LEU A 894 -37.70 18.29 -37.63
N LEU A 895 -38.83 18.06 -36.96
CA LEU A 895 -39.58 19.09 -36.24
C LEU A 895 -38.94 19.31 -34.86
N VAL A 896 -38.88 20.56 -34.41
CA VAL A 896 -38.33 20.89 -33.09
C VAL A 896 -39.26 20.40 -31.97
N VAL A 897 -38.79 19.47 -31.15
CA VAL A 897 -39.48 18.98 -29.95
C VAL A 897 -39.21 19.91 -28.76
N THR A 898 -37.96 20.36 -28.60
CA THR A 898 -37.57 21.40 -27.63
C THR A 898 -36.28 22.10 -28.03
N ALA A 899 -36.05 23.29 -27.49
CA ALA A 899 -34.79 24.03 -27.61
C ALA A 899 -34.40 24.58 -26.23
N ASN A 900 -33.10 24.65 -25.93
CA ASN A 900 -32.66 25.25 -24.67
C ASN A 900 -32.66 26.79 -24.71
N ARG A 901 -32.26 27.41 -23.60
CA ARG A 901 -32.21 28.88 -23.49
C ARG A 901 -31.16 29.47 -24.45
N ALA A 902 -29.94 28.93 -24.44
CA ALA A 902 -28.83 29.42 -25.24
C ALA A 902 -29.12 29.42 -26.75
N PHE A 903 -29.81 28.39 -27.28
CA PHE A 903 -30.20 28.33 -28.68
C PHE A 903 -31.14 29.49 -29.06
N ARG A 904 -32.12 29.82 -28.21
CA ARG A 904 -33.02 30.96 -28.45
C ARG A 904 -32.30 32.30 -28.36
N GLU A 905 -31.38 32.46 -27.41
CA GLU A 905 -30.66 33.72 -27.20
C GLU A 905 -29.59 33.99 -28.27
N LEU A 906 -28.83 32.98 -28.70
CA LEU A 906 -27.76 33.15 -29.70
C LEU A 906 -28.31 33.37 -31.11
N PHE A 907 -29.39 32.67 -31.48
CA PHE A 907 -29.92 32.68 -32.85
C PHE A 907 -31.22 33.50 -33.02
N ALA A 908 -31.75 34.09 -31.93
CA ALA A 908 -32.83 35.09 -31.93
C ALA A 908 -34.06 34.74 -32.78
N VAL A 909 -34.52 33.48 -32.73
CA VAL A 909 -35.53 32.93 -33.64
C VAL A 909 -36.97 33.33 -33.27
N PHE A 910 -37.34 34.56 -33.67
CA PHE A 910 -38.72 35.11 -33.75
C PHE A 910 -39.55 35.19 -32.44
N GLU A 911 -40.65 35.95 -32.50
CA GLU A 911 -41.64 36.11 -31.41
C GLU A 911 -42.59 34.91 -31.32
N GLY A 912 -42.07 33.69 -31.11
CA GLY A 912 -42.91 32.50 -30.95
C GLY A 912 -42.13 31.27 -30.48
N GLU A 913 -42.83 30.23 -30.02
CA GLU A 913 -42.17 28.96 -29.74
C GLU A 913 -41.65 28.33 -31.04
N PRO A 914 -40.41 27.81 -31.06
CA PRO A 914 -39.89 27.06 -32.21
C PRO A 914 -40.49 25.65 -32.31
N LYS A 915 -41.18 25.20 -31.25
CA LYS A 915 -41.71 23.84 -31.12
C LYS A 915 -42.73 23.50 -32.22
N GLY A 916 -42.61 22.31 -32.80
CA GLY A 916 -43.49 21.82 -33.87
C GLY A 916 -43.24 22.44 -35.24
N ARG A 917 -42.06 23.04 -35.48
CA ARG A 917 -41.64 23.54 -36.79
C ARG A 917 -40.40 22.79 -37.29
N LEU A 918 -40.28 22.66 -38.61
CA LEU A 918 -39.09 22.09 -39.25
C LEU A 918 -37.85 22.95 -38.97
N ILE A 919 -36.71 22.31 -38.68
CA ILE A 919 -35.45 23.03 -38.43
C ILE A 919 -35.05 23.96 -39.59
N PHE A 920 -35.30 23.56 -40.84
CA PHE A 920 -34.99 24.36 -42.03
C PHE A 920 -35.87 25.61 -42.20
N GLU A 921 -37.00 25.69 -41.50
CA GLU A 921 -37.92 26.84 -41.49
C GLU A 921 -37.66 27.80 -40.32
N LEU A 922 -36.67 27.52 -39.47
CA LEU A 922 -36.26 28.42 -38.40
C LEU A 922 -35.56 29.68 -38.94
N GLY A 923 -35.74 30.78 -38.22
CA GLY A 923 -35.26 32.10 -38.65
C GLY A 923 -35.99 32.55 -39.92
N THR A 924 -35.24 33.06 -40.89
CA THR A 924 -35.77 33.38 -42.23
C THR A 924 -35.40 32.33 -43.29
N GLY A 925 -35.26 31.07 -42.85
CA GLY A 925 -34.72 29.97 -43.66
C GLY A 925 -33.19 29.89 -43.65
N GLU A 926 -32.52 30.56 -42.70
CA GLU A 926 -31.04 30.61 -42.61
C GLU A 926 -30.42 29.26 -42.23
N TRP A 927 -31.20 28.36 -41.63
CA TRP A 927 -30.82 26.97 -41.36
C TRP A 927 -30.99 26.05 -42.58
N ASN A 928 -31.60 26.51 -43.67
CA ASN A 928 -31.81 25.72 -44.89
C ASN A 928 -30.56 25.71 -45.79
N ASN A 929 -29.41 25.24 -45.28
CA ASN A 929 -28.16 25.14 -46.04
C ASN A 929 -27.81 23.68 -46.40
N PRO A 930 -27.05 23.43 -47.50
CA PRO A 930 -26.70 22.06 -47.90
C PRO A 930 -25.87 21.27 -46.88
N PRO A 931 -24.90 21.86 -46.15
CA PRO A 931 -24.17 21.15 -45.10
C PRO A 931 -25.06 20.60 -43.97
N LEU A 932 -26.02 21.40 -43.46
CA LEU A 932 -26.92 20.96 -42.39
C LEU A 932 -27.86 19.84 -42.84
N ARG A 933 -28.38 19.92 -44.07
CA ARG A 933 -29.15 18.82 -44.67
C ARG A 933 -28.32 17.55 -44.72
N ALA A 934 -27.11 17.61 -45.27
CA ALA A 934 -26.21 16.47 -45.37
C ALA A 934 -25.68 15.93 -44.02
N LEU A 935 -25.82 16.70 -42.93
CA LEU A 935 -25.60 16.24 -41.55
C LEU A 935 -26.82 15.45 -41.05
N LEU A 936 -28.01 16.04 -41.11
CA LEU A 936 -29.24 15.44 -40.58
C LEU A 936 -29.68 14.21 -41.38
N ASP A 937 -29.56 14.26 -42.72
CA ASP A 937 -29.81 13.12 -43.61
C ASP A 937 -28.92 11.91 -43.25
N LYS A 938 -27.71 12.13 -42.70
CA LYS A 938 -26.82 11.05 -42.24
C LYS A 938 -27.23 10.50 -40.87
N VAL A 939 -27.55 11.35 -39.89
CA VAL A 939 -28.03 10.90 -38.56
C VAL A 939 -29.39 10.17 -38.66
N LEU A 940 -30.16 10.42 -39.72
CA LEU A 940 -31.38 9.68 -40.05
C LEU A 940 -31.16 8.37 -40.83
N SER A 941 -30.00 8.17 -41.47
CA SER A 941 -29.76 7.01 -42.36
C SER A 941 -28.64 6.07 -41.92
N ALA A 942 -27.80 6.50 -40.98
CA ALA A 942 -26.86 5.68 -40.22
C ALA A 942 -27.14 5.86 -38.72
N ASP A 943 -27.00 4.80 -37.93
CA ASP A 943 -27.26 4.80 -36.48
C ASP A 943 -26.07 5.39 -35.69
N ASP A 944 -25.48 6.46 -36.24
CA ASP A 944 -24.18 7.02 -35.88
C ASP A 944 -24.31 8.41 -35.22
N GLU A 945 -23.48 8.66 -34.22
CA GLU A 945 -23.28 9.99 -33.64
C GLU A 945 -22.24 10.78 -34.45
N ILE A 946 -22.62 11.95 -34.97
CA ILE A 946 -21.74 12.78 -35.79
C ILE A 946 -21.25 13.97 -34.95
N HIS A 947 -19.93 14.01 -34.71
CA HIS A 947 -19.27 15.04 -33.90
C HIS A 947 -18.64 16.16 -34.75
N ASN A 948 -18.68 17.38 -34.22
CA ASN A 948 -17.89 18.53 -34.71
C ASN A 948 -18.02 18.82 -36.22
N PHE A 949 -19.21 18.60 -36.79
CA PHE A 949 -19.44 18.86 -38.21
C PHE A 949 -19.49 20.37 -38.48
N GLU A 950 -18.57 20.85 -39.31
CA GLU A 950 -18.37 22.28 -39.52
C GLU A 950 -19.42 22.88 -40.47
N VAL A 951 -20.10 23.94 -40.03
CA VAL A 951 -21.09 24.69 -40.81
C VAL A 951 -20.78 26.19 -40.71
N GLU A 952 -20.38 26.79 -41.83
CA GLU A 952 -20.27 28.24 -41.97
C GLU A 952 -21.58 28.81 -42.54
N GLN A 953 -22.18 29.78 -41.86
CA GLN A 953 -23.47 30.37 -42.21
C GLN A 953 -23.49 31.87 -41.91
N ASN A 954 -24.18 32.64 -42.76
CA ASN A 954 -24.47 34.04 -42.50
C ASN A 954 -25.89 34.16 -41.93
N PHE A 955 -26.00 34.76 -40.74
CA PHE A 955 -27.27 35.08 -40.07
C PHE A 955 -27.53 36.59 -40.10
N ARG A 956 -28.80 37.00 -40.27
CA ARG A 956 -29.22 38.41 -40.27
C ARG A 956 -28.89 39.12 -38.96
N VAL A 957 -28.99 38.38 -37.85
CA VAL A 957 -28.56 38.80 -36.51
C VAL A 957 -27.31 38.00 -36.17
N GLY A 958 -26.23 38.67 -35.80
CA GLY A 958 -24.96 38.01 -35.45
C GLY A 958 -23.95 37.83 -36.59
N GLY A 959 -24.34 37.97 -37.86
CA GLY A 959 -23.44 38.04 -39.02
C GLY A 959 -22.92 36.68 -39.50
N HIS A 960 -21.71 36.67 -40.07
CA HIS A 960 -21.01 35.44 -40.45
C HIS A 960 -20.56 34.66 -39.22
N ARG A 961 -20.92 33.38 -39.16
CA ARG A 961 -20.60 32.44 -38.08
C ARG A 961 -20.03 31.15 -38.64
N SER A 962 -18.96 30.65 -38.02
CA SER A 962 -18.48 29.28 -38.18
C SER A 962 -18.86 28.48 -36.94
N MET A 963 -19.65 27.43 -37.13
CA MET A 963 -20.16 26.60 -36.06
C MET A 963 -19.66 25.16 -36.20
N LEU A 964 -19.48 24.47 -35.07
CA LEU A 964 -19.32 23.03 -35.01
C LEU A 964 -20.63 22.43 -34.47
N LEU A 965 -21.22 21.49 -35.22
CA LEU A 965 -22.45 20.82 -34.84
C LEU A 965 -22.15 19.37 -34.46
N THR A 966 -22.59 18.95 -33.28
CA THR A 966 -22.62 17.55 -32.89
C THR A 966 -24.08 17.11 -32.84
N ALA A 967 -24.42 16.03 -33.55
CA ALA A 967 -25.77 15.51 -33.66
C ALA A 967 -25.81 14.01 -33.33
N SER A 968 -26.67 13.64 -32.38
CA SER A 968 -26.81 12.27 -31.87
C SER A 968 -28.27 11.82 -31.82
N ARG A 969 -28.51 10.56 -32.19
CA ARG A 969 -29.82 9.90 -32.04
C ARG A 969 -29.97 9.41 -30.60
N LEU A 970 -31.06 9.80 -29.93
CA LEU A 970 -31.32 9.38 -28.55
C LEU A 970 -31.92 7.96 -28.54
N PRO A 971 -31.44 7.04 -27.67
CA PRO A 971 -31.83 5.63 -27.70
C PRO A 971 -33.31 5.45 -27.34
N GLN A 972 -34.01 4.62 -28.12
CA GLN A 972 -35.45 4.42 -27.99
C GLN A 972 -35.81 3.43 -26.87
N GLU A 973 -36.39 3.95 -25.78
CA GLU A 973 -37.16 3.12 -24.85
C GLU A 973 -38.52 2.74 -25.48
N ARG A 974 -38.96 1.49 -25.27
CA ARG A 974 -40.17 0.92 -25.90
C ARG A 974 -41.39 1.82 -25.74
N GLY A 975 -41.86 2.39 -26.86
CA GLY A 975 -43.09 3.19 -26.92
C GLY A 975 -42.90 4.70 -26.93
N ARG A 976 -41.67 5.21 -27.04
CA ARG A 976 -41.38 6.64 -27.33
C ARG A 976 -40.99 6.86 -28.78
N GLU A 977 -41.29 8.06 -29.27
CA GLU A 977 -40.86 8.59 -30.57
C GLU A 977 -39.33 8.72 -30.62
N GLU A 978 -38.76 8.62 -31.82
CA GLU A 978 -37.32 8.77 -32.03
C GLU A 978 -36.92 10.25 -32.01
N LEU A 979 -35.86 10.58 -31.28
CA LEU A 979 -35.40 11.96 -31.06
C LEU A 979 -33.94 12.13 -31.45
N ILE A 980 -33.61 13.29 -32.00
CA ILE A 980 -32.23 13.70 -32.35
C ILE A 980 -31.85 14.91 -31.51
N LEU A 981 -30.76 14.81 -30.75
CA LEU A 981 -30.15 15.93 -30.03
C LEU A 981 -29.07 16.57 -30.92
N VAL A 982 -29.17 17.88 -31.14
CA VAL A 982 -28.16 18.69 -31.84
C VAL A 982 -27.59 19.73 -30.87
N ALA A 983 -26.29 19.63 -30.63
CA ALA A 983 -25.50 20.62 -29.90
C ALA A 983 -24.68 21.48 -30.89
N ILE A 984 -24.51 22.77 -30.59
CA ILE A 984 -23.83 23.72 -31.48
C ILE A 984 -22.82 24.56 -30.69
N GLU A 985 -21.55 24.52 -31.11
CA GLU A 985 -20.47 25.41 -30.64
C GLU A 985 -20.21 26.50 -31.69
N ASP A 986 -20.12 27.76 -31.27
CA ASP A 986 -19.68 28.86 -32.14
C ASP A 986 -18.17 29.06 -32.01
N VAL A 987 -17.42 28.74 -33.07
CA VAL A 987 -15.95 28.80 -33.11
C VAL A 987 -15.42 30.00 -33.90
N THR A 988 -16.29 30.95 -34.25
CA THR A 988 -15.98 32.08 -35.14
C THR A 988 -14.76 32.88 -34.69
N ASP A 989 -14.70 33.26 -33.41
CA ASP A 989 -13.60 34.08 -32.88
C ASP A 989 -12.33 33.26 -32.60
N ARG A 990 -12.45 31.93 -32.42
CA ARG A 990 -11.30 31.01 -32.39
C ARG A 990 -10.61 30.96 -33.75
N LYS A 991 -11.36 30.67 -34.82
CA LYS A 991 -10.86 30.67 -36.21
C LYS A 991 -10.21 32.01 -36.59
N ARG A 992 -10.84 33.14 -36.26
CA ARG A 992 -10.27 34.49 -36.51
C ARG A 992 -8.93 34.70 -35.79
N SER A 993 -8.83 34.26 -34.53
CA SER A 993 -7.61 34.35 -33.74
C SER A 993 -6.49 33.46 -34.29
N GLU A 994 -6.84 32.25 -34.76
CA GLU A 994 -5.92 31.31 -35.40
C GLU A 994 -5.36 31.88 -36.72
N GLN A 995 -6.23 32.37 -37.61
CA GLN A 995 -5.82 33.02 -38.86
C GLN A 995 -4.93 34.26 -38.61
N HIS A 996 -5.28 35.09 -37.63
CA HIS A 996 -4.46 36.25 -37.28
C HIS A 996 -3.06 35.85 -36.77
N ARG A 997 -2.97 34.77 -35.98
CA ARG A 997 -1.70 34.22 -35.50
C ARG A 997 -0.83 33.67 -36.64
N GLU A 998 -1.42 33.01 -37.63
CA GLU A 998 -0.67 32.52 -38.80
C GLU A 998 -0.07 33.66 -39.64
N ILE A 999 -0.81 34.75 -39.83
CA ILE A 999 -0.32 35.96 -40.51
C ILE A 999 0.90 36.55 -39.77
N LEU A 1000 0.80 36.69 -38.44
CA LEU A 1000 1.91 37.19 -37.60
C LEU A 1000 3.16 36.28 -37.68
N ILE A 1001 2.98 34.95 -37.69
CA ILE A 1001 4.07 33.99 -37.85
C ILE A 1001 4.70 34.10 -39.25
N GLY A 1002 3.89 34.29 -40.30
CA GLY A 1002 4.39 34.53 -41.65
C GLY A 1002 5.26 35.79 -41.75
N GLU A 1003 4.81 36.89 -41.14
CA GLU A 1003 5.55 38.16 -41.14
C GLU A 1003 6.85 38.09 -40.31
N LEU A 1004 6.81 37.44 -39.13
CA LEU A 1004 7.99 37.19 -38.30
C LEU A 1004 9.06 36.43 -39.10
N ASN A 1005 8.67 35.36 -39.79
CA ASN A 1005 9.57 34.56 -40.63
C ASN A 1005 10.18 35.35 -41.79
N HIS A 1006 9.44 36.32 -42.36
CA HIS A 1006 9.99 37.23 -43.37
C HIS A 1006 11.02 38.20 -42.76
N ARG A 1007 10.71 38.78 -41.59
CA ARG A 1007 11.60 39.70 -40.86
C ARG A 1007 12.92 39.03 -40.43
N VAL A 1008 12.88 37.81 -39.91
CA VAL A 1008 14.10 37.04 -39.53
C VAL A 1008 15.03 36.80 -40.73
N LYS A 1009 14.48 36.45 -41.91
CA LYS A 1009 15.27 36.24 -43.13
C LYS A 1009 16.02 37.52 -43.55
N ASN A 1010 15.40 38.69 -43.41
CA ASN A 1010 16.03 39.97 -43.75
C ASN A 1010 17.23 40.28 -42.83
N THR A 1011 17.07 40.13 -41.50
CA THR A 1011 18.19 40.36 -40.55
C THR A 1011 19.36 39.40 -40.80
N MET A 1012 19.09 38.14 -41.13
CA MET A 1012 20.14 37.17 -41.49
C MET A 1012 20.92 37.57 -42.75
N ALA A 1013 20.25 38.12 -43.78
CA ALA A 1013 20.91 38.61 -44.98
C ALA A 1013 21.85 39.81 -44.70
N VAL A 1014 21.46 40.71 -43.78
CA VAL A 1014 22.32 41.84 -43.34
C VAL A 1014 23.57 41.31 -42.62
N ILE A 1015 23.42 40.36 -41.70
CA ILE A 1015 24.54 39.74 -40.98
C ILE A 1015 25.50 39.04 -41.96
N GLN A 1016 24.96 38.30 -42.94
CA GLN A 1016 25.76 37.62 -43.98
C GLN A 1016 26.54 38.63 -44.85
N SER A 1017 25.94 39.78 -45.17
CA SER A 1017 26.62 40.87 -45.89
C SER A 1017 27.78 41.46 -45.07
N ILE A 1018 27.55 41.76 -43.78
CA ILE A 1018 28.57 42.29 -42.86
C ILE A 1018 29.74 41.31 -42.72
N ALA A 1019 29.46 40.00 -42.57
CA ALA A 1019 30.49 38.96 -42.51
C ALA A 1019 31.34 38.93 -43.80
N THR A 1020 30.68 38.82 -44.95
CA THR A 1020 31.32 38.74 -46.27
C THR A 1020 32.20 39.96 -46.56
N GLN A 1021 31.70 41.16 -46.27
CA GLN A 1021 32.42 42.40 -46.54
C GLN A 1021 33.56 42.66 -45.54
N THR A 1022 33.46 42.18 -44.30
CA THR A 1022 34.53 42.32 -43.30
C THR A 1022 35.68 41.34 -43.57
N LEU A 1023 35.37 40.07 -43.80
CA LEU A 1023 36.36 39.02 -44.12
C LEU A 1023 37.13 39.34 -45.41
N ARG A 1024 36.51 40.02 -46.38
CA ARG A 1024 37.15 40.41 -47.66
C ARG A 1024 38.05 41.66 -47.56
N GLN A 1025 38.04 42.40 -46.45
CA GLN A 1025 38.80 43.64 -46.30
C GLN A 1025 39.91 43.57 -45.24
N ALA A 1026 39.81 42.66 -44.27
CA ALA A 1026 40.85 42.46 -43.27
C ALA A 1026 42.11 41.83 -43.89
N THR A 1027 43.28 42.25 -43.41
CA THR A 1027 44.59 41.73 -43.82
C THR A 1027 45.08 40.60 -42.92
N THR A 1028 44.53 40.46 -41.72
CA THR A 1028 44.81 39.36 -40.79
C THR A 1028 43.50 38.81 -40.19
N VAL A 1029 43.54 37.55 -39.73
CA VAL A 1029 42.37 36.89 -39.12
C VAL A 1029 41.92 37.60 -37.84
N GLU A 1030 42.87 38.12 -37.05
CA GLU A 1030 42.55 38.79 -35.78
C GLU A 1030 41.93 40.18 -36.00
N GLU A 1031 42.41 40.93 -36.99
CA GLU A 1031 41.76 42.15 -37.49
C GLU A 1031 40.33 41.85 -37.97
N ALA A 1032 40.14 40.76 -38.72
CA ALA A 1032 38.83 40.33 -39.19
C ALA A 1032 37.88 40.01 -38.02
N ARG A 1033 38.36 39.25 -37.03
CA ARG A 1033 37.61 38.85 -35.83
C ARG A 1033 37.16 40.06 -35.02
N HIS A 1034 38.07 41.00 -34.76
CA HIS A 1034 37.78 42.22 -34.00
C HIS A 1034 36.82 43.14 -34.76
N ALA A 1035 37.06 43.39 -36.06
CA ALA A 1035 36.20 44.24 -36.87
C ALA A 1035 34.79 43.65 -37.06
N PHE A 1036 34.67 42.32 -37.20
CA PHE A 1036 33.37 41.67 -37.33
C PHE A 1036 32.58 41.68 -36.02
N GLY A 1037 33.23 41.33 -34.90
CA GLY A 1037 32.60 41.36 -33.57
C GLY A 1037 32.09 42.76 -33.19
N SER A 1038 32.89 43.80 -33.42
CA SER A 1038 32.50 45.20 -33.18
C SER A 1038 31.27 45.61 -34.02
N ARG A 1039 31.23 45.24 -35.31
CA ARG A 1039 30.08 45.52 -36.18
C ARG A 1039 28.82 44.76 -35.76
N LEU A 1040 28.95 43.52 -35.29
CA LEU A 1040 27.82 42.71 -34.86
C LEU A 1040 27.21 43.22 -33.54
N ILE A 1041 28.05 43.70 -32.60
CA ILE A 1041 27.62 44.38 -31.38
C ILE A 1041 26.90 45.71 -31.69
N ASN A 1042 27.40 46.47 -32.66
CA ASN A 1042 26.76 47.74 -33.07
C ASN A 1042 25.42 47.50 -33.78
N LEU A 1043 25.31 46.45 -34.61
CA LEU A 1043 24.03 46.04 -35.19
C LEU A 1043 23.01 45.65 -34.09
N ALA A 1044 23.44 44.89 -33.09
CA ALA A 1044 22.59 44.51 -31.95
C ALA A 1044 22.08 45.74 -31.19
N LYS A 1045 22.96 46.69 -30.83
CA LYS A 1045 22.56 47.95 -30.16
C LYS A 1045 21.53 48.76 -30.94
N ALA A 1046 21.68 48.88 -32.26
CA ALA A 1046 20.70 49.59 -33.09
C ALA A 1046 19.36 48.82 -33.18
N HIS A 1047 19.41 47.49 -33.12
CA HIS A 1047 18.22 46.62 -33.05
C HIS A 1047 17.51 46.75 -31.68
N ASP A 1048 18.25 47.01 -30.58
CA ASP A 1048 17.71 47.25 -29.24
C ASP A 1048 17.02 48.63 -29.09
N VAL A 1049 17.46 49.65 -29.86
CA VAL A 1049 16.74 50.93 -29.95
C VAL A 1049 15.39 50.74 -30.65
N LEU A 1050 15.37 49.99 -31.76
CA LEU A 1050 14.15 49.74 -32.54
C LEU A 1050 13.13 48.84 -31.81
N THR A 1051 13.56 47.89 -30.97
CA THR A 1051 12.64 47.09 -30.15
C THR A 1051 11.99 47.87 -29.01
N ARG A 1052 12.64 48.93 -28.49
CA ARG A 1052 12.10 49.76 -27.40
C ARG A 1052 10.96 50.68 -27.84
N GLU A 1053 11.04 51.27 -29.04
CA GLU A 1053 9.98 52.12 -29.62
C GLU A 1053 8.97 51.34 -30.49
N SER A 1054 8.76 50.05 -30.20
CA SER A 1054 7.77 49.19 -30.90
C SER A 1054 7.94 49.14 -32.43
N TRP A 1055 9.16 49.35 -32.94
CA TRP A 1055 9.51 49.43 -34.37
C TRP A 1055 8.85 50.57 -35.17
N ASP A 1056 8.25 51.55 -34.52
CA ASP A 1056 7.43 52.60 -35.16
C ASP A 1056 8.25 53.84 -35.62
N GLY A 1057 9.58 53.68 -35.67
CA GLY A 1057 10.55 54.76 -35.86
C GLY A 1057 11.19 55.19 -34.53
N ALA A 1058 12.12 56.15 -34.59
CA ALA A 1058 12.82 56.69 -33.42
C ALA A 1058 13.25 58.14 -33.67
N ASP A 1059 13.35 58.94 -32.61
CA ASP A 1059 13.69 60.37 -32.71
C ASP A 1059 15.19 60.61 -32.94
N LEU A 1060 15.52 61.46 -33.92
CA LEU A 1060 16.89 61.77 -34.33
C LEU A 1060 17.74 62.33 -33.19
N VAL A 1061 17.16 63.13 -32.29
CA VAL A 1061 17.86 63.65 -31.12
C VAL A 1061 18.33 62.53 -30.18
N ASN A 1062 17.51 61.49 -29.98
CA ASN A 1062 17.87 60.32 -29.19
C ASN A 1062 18.96 59.50 -29.90
N ILE A 1063 18.80 59.26 -31.20
CA ILE A 1063 19.78 58.52 -32.02
C ILE A 1063 21.15 59.20 -32.00
N VAL A 1064 21.21 60.52 -32.18
CA VAL A 1064 22.47 61.28 -32.11
C VAL A 1064 23.06 61.21 -30.71
N THR A 1065 22.25 61.45 -29.67
CA THR A 1065 22.71 61.47 -28.28
C THR A 1065 23.28 60.12 -27.86
N ASP A 1066 22.54 59.02 -28.02
CA ASP A 1066 22.98 57.66 -27.63
C ASP A 1066 24.22 57.20 -28.42
N THR A 1067 24.38 57.64 -29.66
CA THR A 1067 25.54 57.31 -30.50
C THR A 1067 26.80 58.10 -30.08
N VAL A 1068 26.62 59.35 -29.62
CA VAL A 1068 27.70 60.29 -29.24
C VAL A 1068 28.16 60.10 -27.79
N ASN A 1069 27.24 59.79 -26.86
CA ASN A 1069 27.51 59.72 -25.42
C ASN A 1069 28.73 58.84 -25.03
N PRO A 1070 28.99 57.68 -25.66
CA PRO A 1070 30.19 56.87 -25.38
C PRO A 1070 31.54 57.54 -25.68
N HIS A 1071 31.55 58.68 -26.38
CA HIS A 1071 32.74 59.46 -26.74
C HIS A 1071 32.79 60.83 -26.05
N ALA A 1072 31.75 61.18 -25.29
CA ALA A 1072 31.52 62.51 -24.72
C ALA A 1072 32.24 62.73 -23.37
N GLY A 1073 33.58 62.80 -23.41
CA GLY A 1073 34.34 63.44 -22.33
C GLY A 1073 34.16 64.96 -22.35
N ASP A 1074 33.89 65.54 -21.18
CA ASP A 1074 33.75 66.98 -20.85
C ASP A 1074 33.43 67.92 -22.03
N ASN A 1075 32.13 67.97 -22.37
CA ASN A 1075 31.52 69.03 -23.18
C ASN A 1075 32.09 69.25 -24.61
N ARG A 1076 32.83 68.28 -25.18
CA ARG A 1076 33.43 68.36 -26.53
C ARG A 1076 32.44 68.24 -27.71
N PHE A 1077 31.14 68.12 -27.45
CA PHE A 1077 30.09 68.03 -28.47
C PHE A 1077 29.05 69.14 -28.31
N LEU A 1078 28.72 69.79 -29.43
CA LEU A 1078 27.56 70.68 -29.55
C LEU A 1078 26.52 70.00 -30.46
N ILE A 1079 25.30 69.84 -29.97
CA ILE A 1079 24.21 69.14 -30.65
C ILE A 1079 23.01 70.10 -30.74
N GLU A 1080 22.54 70.44 -31.94
CA GLU A 1080 21.44 71.39 -32.14
C GLU A 1080 20.53 71.00 -33.32
N GLY A 1081 19.24 70.81 -33.06
CA GLY A 1081 18.24 70.61 -34.12
C GLY A 1081 16.83 70.45 -33.57
N PRO A 1082 15.80 70.51 -34.44
CA PRO A 1082 14.40 70.28 -34.06
C PRO A 1082 14.13 68.78 -33.84
N ASP A 1083 13.03 68.46 -33.18
CA ASP A 1083 12.56 67.08 -33.08
C ASP A 1083 12.18 66.53 -34.47
N VAL A 1084 12.78 65.39 -34.83
CA VAL A 1084 12.57 64.70 -36.12
C VAL A 1084 12.49 63.19 -35.86
N ARG A 1085 11.30 62.59 -35.99
CA ARG A 1085 11.15 61.14 -35.95
C ARG A 1085 11.51 60.53 -37.31
N LEU A 1086 12.30 59.45 -37.29
CA LEU A 1086 12.80 58.76 -38.48
C LEU A 1086 12.27 57.33 -38.53
N GLY A 1087 11.92 56.86 -39.73
CA GLY A 1087 11.50 55.47 -39.96
C GLY A 1087 12.66 54.47 -39.79
N PRO A 1088 12.40 53.21 -39.41
CA PRO A 1088 13.43 52.28 -38.93
C PRO A 1088 14.71 52.12 -39.77
N SER A 1089 14.62 52.08 -41.10
CA SER A 1089 15.81 51.96 -41.98
C SER A 1089 16.68 53.23 -41.93
N ALA A 1090 16.05 54.41 -41.90
CA ALA A 1090 16.75 55.68 -41.80
C ALA A 1090 17.43 55.84 -40.43
N SER A 1091 16.74 55.46 -39.35
CA SER A 1091 17.28 55.46 -37.98
C SER A 1091 18.52 54.57 -37.85
N LEU A 1092 18.45 53.33 -38.37
CA LEU A 1092 19.56 52.39 -38.39
C LEU A 1092 20.75 52.93 -39.20
N ALA A 1093 20.49 53.41 -40.42
CA ALA A 1093 21.55 53.94 -41.30
C ALA A 1093 22.27 55.16 -40.70
N ILE A 1094 21.52 56.10 -40.12
CA ILE A 1094 22.06 57.32 -39.50
C ILE A 1094 22.85 56.97 -38.22
N SER A 1095 22.36 56.07 -37.37
CA SER A 1095 23.12 55.63 -36.18
C SER A 1095 24.45 54.99 -36.57
N MET A 1096 24.46 54.10 -37.56
CA MET A 1096 25.70 53.47 -38.05
C MET A 1096 26.68 54.48 -38.64
N ALA A 1097 26.19 55.49 -39.38
CA ALA A 1097 27.02 56.54 -39.97
C ALA A 1097 27.63 57.47 -38.91
N LEU A 1098 26.83 57.92 -37.93
CA LEU A 1098 27.29 58.75 -36.82
C LEU A 1098 28.33 58.00 -35.97
N HIS A 1099 28.16 56.70 -35.73
CA HIS A 1099 29.12 55.92 -34.96
C HIS A 1099 30.48 55.76 -35.68
N GLU A 1100 30.47 55.56 -37.01
CA GLU A 1100 31.70 55.57 -37.80
C GLU A 1100 32.32 56.99 -37.84
N LEU A 1101 31.54 58.08 -37.87
CA LEU A 1101 32.05 59.45 -37.74
C LEU A 1101 32.73 59.69 -36.37
N CYS A 1102 32.06 59.38 -35.26
CA CYS A 1102 32.64 59.41 -33.90
C CYS A 1102 33.96 58.61 -33.83
N THR A 1103 33.97 57.41 -34.42
CA THR A 1103 35.15 56.52 -34.44
C THR A 1103 36.31 57.09 -35.26
N ASN A 1104 36.02 57.77 -36.38
CA ASN A 1104 37.05 58.41 -37.20
C ASN A 1104 37.59 59.68 -36.52
N ALA A 1105 36.72 60.52 -35.98
CA ALA A 1105 37.11 61.71 -35.21
C ALA A 1105 38.00 61.36 -34.01
N ALA A 1106 37.70 60.28 -33.29
CA ALA A 1106 38.49 59.82 -32.14
C ALA A 1106 39.86 59.23 -32.52
N LYS A 1107 40.06 58.77 -33.76
CA LYS A 1107 41.31 58.15 -34.23
C LYS A 1107 42.19 59.08 -35.06
N TYR A 1108 41.59 60.01 -35.80
CA TYR A 1108 42.26 60.76 -36.86
C TYR A 1108 41.80 62.24 -36.97
N GLY A 1109 40.78 62.65 -36.23
CA GLY A 1109 40.14 63.97 -36.32
C GLY A 1109 40.11 64.69 -34.98
N ALA A 1110 39.12 65.55 -34.76
CA ALA A 1110 39.10 66.46 -33.60
C ALA A 1110 39.13 65.73 -32.24
N LEU A 1111 38.38 64.64 -32.09
CA LEU A 1111 38.26 63.97 -30.78
C LEU A 1111 39.53 63.21 -30.35
N SER A 1112 40.55 63.09 -31.23
CA SER A 1112 41.86 62.50 -30.90
C SER A 1112 42.77 63.45 -30.12
N CYS A 1113 42.32 64.66 -29.78
CA CYS A 1113 43.01 65.59 -28.88
C CYS A 1113 42.03 66.27 -27.90
N ASP A 1114 42.56 66.83 -26.82
CA ASP A 1114 41.74 67.36 -25.71
C ASP A 1114 41.05 68.69 -26.07
N ALA A 1115 41.62 69.45 -27.01
CA ALA A 1115 41.09 70.75 -27.46
C ALA A 1115 40.09 70.65 -28.63
N GLY A 1116 39.91 69.46 -29.20
CA GLY A 1116 39.03 69.27 -30.36
C GLY A 1116 37.55 69.19 -29.99
N GLN A 1117 36.71 69.76 -30.85
CA GLN A 1117 35.26 69.83 -30.68
C GLN A 1117 34.54 69.34 -31.94
N VAL A 1118 33.35 68.75 -31.74
CA VAL A 1118 32.45 68.32 -32.82
C VAL A 1118 31.12 69.03 -32.69
N VAL A 1119 30.64 69.58 -33.80
CA VAL A 1119 29.36 70.27 -33.92
C VAL A 1119 28.45 69.44 -34.82
N ILE A 1120 27.28 69.04 -34.31
CA ILE A 1120 26.27 68.26 -35.03
C ILE A 1120 24.99 69.09 -35.07
N VAL A 1121 24.62 69.57 -36.27
CA VAL A 1121 23.44 70.41 -36.47
C VAL A 1121 22.53 69.78 -37.51
N TRP A 1122 21.22 69.75 -37.29
CA TRP A 1122 20.26 69.40 -38.34
C TRP A 1122 19.09 70.37 -38.45
N ARG A 1123 18.57 70.50 -39.67
CA ARG A 1123 17.48 71.41 -40.03
C ARG A 1123 16.55 70.75 -41.03
N LEU A 1124 15.27 71.11 -40.95
CA LEU A 1124 14.26 70.69 -41.92
C LEU A 1124 13.99 71.81 -42.92
N ILE A 1125 14.41 71.59 -44.16
CA ILE A 1125 14.30 72.53 -45.29
C ILE A 1125 13.05 72.16 -46.12
N GLY A 1126 12.35 73.14 -46.70
CA GLY A 1126 11.13 72.89 -47.48
C GLY A 1126 9.85 72.72 -46.65
N LYS A 1127 8.75 72.33 -47.31
CA LYS A 1127 7.40 72.17 -46.72
C LYS A 1127 6.64 71.04 -47.44
N GLY A 1128 5.70 70.40 -46.74
CA GLY A 1128 4.89 69.32 -47.33
C GLY A 1128 5.75 68.10 -47.66
N GLN A 1129 5.53 67.49 -48.83
CA GLN A 1129 6.29 66.32 -49.30
C GLN A 1129 7.70 66.68 -49.81
N ASP A 1130 7.98 67.96 -50.08
CA ASP A 1130 9.33 68.45 -50.43
C ASP A 1130 10.18 68.79 -49.18
N ARG A 1131 9.83 68.25 -48.01
CA ARG A 1131 10.58 68.48 -46.76
C ARG A 1131 11.82 67.61 -46.74
N ARG A 1132 12.99 68.22 -46.51
CA ARG A 1132 14.30 67.55 -46.51
C ARG A 1132 15.00 67.73 -45.17
N LEU A 1133 15.61 66.67 -44.68
CA LEU A 1133 16.54 66.70 -43.56
C LEU A 1133 17.93 67.02 -44.10
N ASN A 1134 18.48 68.15 -43.67
CA ASN A 1134 19.87 68.51 -43.86
C ASN A 1134 20.58 68.40 -42.49
N LEU A 1135 21.58 67.54 -42.38
CA LEU A 1135 22.37 67.28 -41.17
C LEU A 1135 23.85 67.50 -41.48
N THR A 1136 24.48 68.42 -40.74
CA THR A 1136 25.91 68.74 -40.84
C THR A 1136 26.64 68.26 -39.59
N TRP A 1137 27.71 67.48 -39.79
CA TRP A 1137 28.75 67.18 -38.81
C TRP A 1137 29.97 68.02 -39.16
N SER A 1138 30.54 68.75 -38.21
CA SER A 1138 31.72 69.59 -38.40
C SER A 1138 32.70 69.44 -37.24
N GLU A 1139 33.97 69.19 -37.56
CA GLU A 1139 35.05 69.04 -36.61
C GLU A 1139 35.93 70.30 -36.56
N SER A 1140 36.42 70.66 -35.37
CA SER A 1140 37.31 71.81 -35.18
C SER A 1140 38.26 71.61 -34.00
N GLY A 1141 39.34 72.40 -33.92
CA GLY A 1141 40.36 72.28 -32.86
C GLY A 1141 41.24 71.03 -32.93
N GLY A 1142 41.05 70.20 -33.97
CA GLY A 1142 41.78 68.95 -34.18
C GLY A 1142 43.18 69.09 -34.78
N PRO A 1143 43.89 67.97 -34.99
CA PRO A 1143 45.09 67.93 -35.83
C PRO A 1143 44.75 68.31 -37.29
N PRO A 1144 45.69 68.90 -38.05
CA PRO A 1144 45.43 69.36 -39.41
C PRO A 1144 45.11 68.18 -40.35
N VAL A 1145 43.89 68.16 -40.87
CA VAL A 1145 43.36 67.03 -41.65
C VAL A 1145 43.97 67.00 -43.05
N THR A 1146 44.23 65.80 -43.56
CA THR A 1146 44.70 65.56 -44.93
C THR A 1146 43.78 64.58 -45.65
N ILE A 1147 43.66 64.72 -46.97
CA ILE A 1147 42.76 63.88 -47.79
C ILE A 1147 43.25 62.42 -47.75
N PRO A 1148 42.41 61.45 -47.31
CA PRO A 1148 42.86 60.08 -47.12
C PRO A 1148 43.18 59.38 -48.45
N THR A 1149 44.40 58.85 -48.56
CA THR A 1149 44.91 58.17 -49.78
C THR A 1149 44.23 56.83 -50.09
N ARG A 1150 43.37 56.32 -49.20
CA ARG A 1150 42.55 55.11 -49.39
C ARG A 1150 41.17 55.31 -48.74
N LYS A 1151 40.08 55.24 -49.53
CA LYS A 1151 38.71 55.20 -48.97
C LYS A 1151 38.38 53.81 -48.43
N GLY A 1152 38.37 53.68 -47.10
CA GLY A 1152 38.08 52.45 -46.36
C GLY A 1152 36.60 52.08 -46.30
N PHE A 1153 36.21 51.26 -45.30
CA PHE A 1153 34.81 50.87 -45.09
C PHE A 1153 33.92 52.06 -44.71
N GLY A 1154 34.26 52.78 -43.63
CA GLY A 1154 33.45 53.89 -43.11
C GLY A 1154 33.15 54.96 -44.16
N SER A 1155 34.15 55.39 -44.94
CA SER A 1155 33.96 56.34 -46.05
C SER A 1155 32.95 55.86 -47.09
N ARG A 1156 32.87 54.55 -47.36
CA ARG A 1156 31.91 53.97 -48.32
C ARG A 1156 30.52 53.77 -47.71
N LEU A 1157 30.46 53.49 -46.40
CA LEU A 1157 29.20 53.43 -45.67
C LEU A 1157 28.52 54.82 -45.67
N ILE A 1158 29.29 55.85 -45.31
CA ILE A 1158 28.84 57.25 -45.23
C ILE A 1158 28.54 57.81 -46.63
N GLU A 1159 29.45 57.71 -47.60
CA GLU A 1159 29.25 58.33 -48.94
C GLU A 1159 28.25 57.59 -49.85
N ARG A 1160 27.96 56.30 -49.62
CA ARG A 1160 27.15 55.49 -50.56
C ARG A 1160 26.01 54.72 -49.92
N ALA A 1161 26.26 53.93 -48.88
CA ALA A 1161 25.20 53.11 -48.29
C ALA A 1161 24.12 54.00 -47.63
N LEU A 1162 24.55 54.99 -46.84
CA LEU A 1162 23.69 55.99 -46.21
C LEU A 1162 22.90 56.80 -47.26
N ALA A 1163 23.57 57.25 -48.33
CA ALA A 1163 22.94 57.97 -49.43
C ALA A 1163 21.84 57.14 -50.14
N GLN A 1164 22.06 55.83 -50.31
CA GLN A 1164 21.07 54.92 -50.92
C GLN A 1164 19.87 54.65 -50.00
N GLU A 1165 20.09 54.32 -48.71
CA GLU A 1165 19.01 54.08 -47.74
C GLU A 1165 18.14 55.32 -47.54
N LEU A 1166 18.76 56.49 -47.36
CA LEU A 1166 18.04 57.76 -47.16
C LEU A 1166 17.51 58.37 -48.47
N ARG A 1167 17.80 57.77 -49.64
CA ARG A 1167 17.51 58.34 -50.98
C ARG A 1167 18.00 59.80 -51.13
N GLY A 1168 19.14 60.09 -50.52
CA GLY A 1168 19.71 61.43 -50.37
C GLY A 1168 21.10 61.56 -50.98
N THR A 1169 21.74 62.69 -50.70
CA THR A 1169 23.14 62.98 -51.06
C THR A 1169 23.96 63.13 -49.78
N VAL A 1170 25.16 62.56 -49.78
CA VAL A 1170 26.11 62.68 -48.66
C VAL A 1170 27.47 63.11 -49.20
N SER A 1171 28.03 64.18 -48.64
CA SER A 1171 29.31 64.76 -49.04
C SER A 1171 30.23 64.96 -47.84
N VAL A 1172 31.47 64.49 -47.96
CA VAL A 1172 32.52 64.63 -46.94
C VAL A 1172 33.66 65.49 -47.50
N THR A 1173 33.93 66.60 -46.84
CA THR A 1173 34.99 67.56 -47.14
C THR A 1173 36.09 67.47 -46.08
N TYR A 1174 37.34 67.47 -46.52
CA TYR A 1174 38.52 67.36 -45.66
C TYR A 1174 39.29 68.69 -45.73
N GLU A 1175 38.98 69.63 -44.84
CA GLU A 1175 39.69 70.91 -44.75
C GLU A 1175 40.83 70.82 -43.72
N PRO A 1176 41.92 71.62 -43.85
CA PRO A 1176 42.98 71.65 -42.83
C PRO A 1176 42.50 72.02 -41.42
N SER A 1177 41.33 72.66 -41.32
CA SER A 1177 40.59 73.02 -40.11
C SER A 1177 39.89 71.84 -39.42
N GLY A 1178 39.50 70.80 -40.18
CA GLY A 1178 38.66 69.70 -39.71
C GLY A 1178 37.92 68.96 -40.83
N VAL A 1179 37.26 67.86 -40.47
CA VAL A 1179 36.33 67.14 -41.36
C VAL A 1179 34.95 67.78 -41.28
N MET A 1180 34.31 68.01 -42.42
CA MET A 1180 32.89 68.37 -42.49
C MET A 1180 32.14 67.32 -43.33
N CYS A 1181 31.04 66.80 -42.80
CA CYS A 1181 30.16 65.85 -43.47
C CYS A 1181 28.74 66.42 -43.51
N GLU A 1182 28.16 66.50 -44.70
CA GLU A 1182 26.79 66.98 -44.93
C GLU A 1182 25.95 65.84 -45.51
N ILE A 1183 24.79 65.59 -44.88
CA ILE A 1183 23.80 64.59 -45.26
C ILE A 1183 22.51 65.34 -45.60
N ASP A 1184 22.07 65.28 -46.86
CA ASP A 1184 20.85 65.93 -47.33
C ASP A 1184 19.88 64.89 -47.94
N ALA A 1185 18.77 64.63 -47.26
CA ALA A 1185 17.83 63.55 -47.58
C ALA A 1185 16.38 64.05 -47.59
N PRO A 1186 15.49 63.51 -48.46
CA PRO A 1186 14.06 63.69 -48.30
C PRO A 1186 13.58 63.09 -46.98
N MET A 1187 12.63 63.74 -46.31
CA MET A 1187 11.86 63.10 -45.24
C MET A 1187 10.93 62.04 -45.87
N PRO A 1188 10.81 60.84 -45.26
CA PRO A 1188 9.86 59.81 -45.69
C PRO A 1188 8.39 60.19 -45.39
#